data_AF-A0A507FGH8-F1
#
_entry.id   AF-A0A507FGH8-F1
#
_cell.length_a   1.000
_cell.length_b   1.000
_cell.length_c   1.000
_cell.angle_alpha   90.00
_cell.angle_beta   90.00
_cell.angle_gamma   90.00
#
_symmetry.space_group_name_H-M   'P 1'
#
loop_
_entity.id
_entity.type
_entity.pdbx_description
1 polymer ?
#
loop_
_entity_poly.entity_id
_entity_poly.type
_entity_poly.pdbx_seq_one_letter_code
_entity_poly.pdbx_strand_id
1 'polypeptide(L)'
;MGCSSSTPDDAFITSRDIDRRLHADSQVCRTTTAKLLLLGTGETGKSTLLKQMKLIYGAGITIEERQGCRSAIILNICTSIKALVLAMETCKIPFGFESNTAKMSPAALAEMETCNCLSAEGDRKNPVEAYARYLYEKEGGFSGQTGRVADAARYVMNVDSIIAFSNYEMIPAEAIAAIKAVWQDSGTQYCFKRSNEFQLMDTCPYFLNDVDRICQEDYLPTEQDVLNARIKTTKITETVFKVDKLTYRVFDVAGQRCHRKHWAPYFDDVNSIIFMVAISSYDQLPISLKNLRNTPVVDSKEVFAAICNHPLFKRTPMILFMNKIDLFQEKLKFKQVSQYFEEYDGANDYESASEFFVNEFLKVNKYPKHIYRHLTAATDTQQIKGILDAVQAIIVQSKSPDHIWIDDDTSEAALTNTEIEKQISKDRKELQKQVKLLLLGAGETGKSTILKQFRLIYGSGFTQEKSQFRCPIVFGISASAKTLVKAMSQLHIPYGFDPSSIITAHLPELDAIQSISSSDTGDTQVSNHIVHQQKCSRDEIAKHVANLYVTLGPFLPSSNAKLPSAVETIKSFDTTLGFRHYASLTDEAADAVKLLWADTGVQYCWTRRSEFHITDTAAYFMNDMARFCDEEFEVTDQDILNTRIITTNVTETRFQVESLIFRVFDVGGQRGERRKWAQYFEDVSALIYVAALGQFDQMCVEDDSTNRVMESIHLFASISSNPIFKQTPIILFMNKTDVFEEKLASRNVSEFFPDFAGKNTVKEAGNFFLAKFLMVNKYPEKPMYMYLTCATNTAKIRSVLETVRKIIIK
;
A
#
# COMPACT_ATOMS: atom_id res chain seq x y z
N MET A 1 35.48 41.41 -42.00
CA MET A 1 35.81 40.22 -42.81
C MET A 1 36.68 39.30 -41.98
N GLY A 2 36.29 38.04 -41.85
CA GLY A 2 36.99 37.03 -41.05
C GLY A 2 36.19 35.73 -41.01
N CYS A 3 36.10 35.07 -42.17
CA CYS A 3 35.54 33.72 -42.29
C CYS A 3 36.53 32.69 -41.73
N SER A 4 36.10 31.92 -40.76
CA SER A 4 36.62 30.58 -40.49
C SER A 4 35.44 29.64 -40.30
N SER A 5 34.73 29.39 -41.39
CA SER A 5 33.77 28.29 -41.48
C SER A 5 34.55 26.98 -41.55
N SER A 6 34.47 26.16 -40.51
CA SER A 6 34.90 24.76 -40.54
C SER A 6 34.28 24.08 -41.76
N THR A 7 35.10 23.49 -42.63
CA THR A 7 34.63 22.82 -43.84
C THR A 7 33.88 21.52 -43.47
N PRO A 8 32.96 21.03 -44.32
CA PRO A 8 32.21 19.80 -44.06
C PRO A 8 33.11 18.56 -43.82
N ASP A 9 34.31 18.57 -44.39
CA ASP A 9 35.30 17.50 -44.25
C ASP A 9 35.87 17.39 -42.84
N ASP A 10 36.03 18.51 -42.11
CA ASP A 10 36.51 18.50 -40.72
C ASP A 10 35.49 17.82 -39.80
N ALA A 11 34.19 18.07 -40.00
CA ALA A 11 33.12 17.41 -39.25
C ALA A 11 33.03 15.91 -39.55
N PHE A 12 33.29 15.50 -40.81
CA PHE A 12 33.30 14.09 -41.21
C PHE A 12 34.53 13.35 -40.66
N ILE A 13 35.71 13.97 -40.68
CA ILE A 13 36.93 13.43 -40.06
C ILE A 13 36.75 13.31 -38.55
N THR A 14 36.16 14.33 -37.90
CA THR A 14 35.87 14.33 -36.47
C THR A 14 34.83 13.25 -36.10
N SER A 15 33.78 13.06 -36.91
CA SER A 15 32.81 11.98 -36.73
C SER A 15 33.45 10.61 -36.87
N ARG A 16 34.29 10.40 -37.89
CA ARG A 16 34.97 9.12 -38.12
C ARG A 16 35.99 8.79 -37.02
N ASP A 17 36.65 9.80 -36.46
CA ASP A 17 37.55 9.62 -35.32
C ASP A 17 36.78 9.39 -34.01
N ILE A 18 35.58 9.99 -33.85
CA ILE A 18 34.65 9.67 -32.76
C ILE A 18 34.17 8.22 -32.90
N ASP A 19 33.73 7.79 -34.09
CA ASP A 19 33.27 6.42 -34.35
C ASP A 19 34.40 5.40 -34.17
N ARG A 20 35.63 5.73 -34.60
CA ARG A 20 36.81 4.89 -34.35
C ARG A 20 37.12 4.78 -32.86
N ARG A 21 37.00 5.87 -32.10
CA ARG A 21 37.17 5.87 -30.63
C ARG A 21 36.05 5.08 -29.96
N LEU A 22 34.79 5.24 -30.37
CA LEU A 22 33.67 4.47 -29.86
C LEU A 22 33.81 2.97 -30.16
N HIS A 23 34.32 2.59 -31.35
CA HIS A 23 34.62 1.20 -31.68
C HIS A 23 35.78 0.63 -30.88
N ALA A 24 36.87 1.40 -30.72
CA ALA A 24 38.01 1.00 -29.89
C ALA A 24 37.60 0.87 -28.42
N ASP A 25 36.85 1.85 -27.90
CA ASP A 25 36.30 1.83 -26.54
C ASP A 25 35.30 0.69 -26.37
N SER A 26 34.48 0.38 -27.37
CA SER A 26 33.54 -0.76 -27.37
C SER A 26 34.27 -2.11 -27.37
N GLN A 27 35.33 -2.28 -28.17
CA GLN A 27 36.15 -3.51 -28.17
C GLN A 27 36.94 -3.69 -26.88
N VAL A 28 37.53 -2.61 -26.35
CA VAL A 28 38.21 -2.61 -25.04
C VAL A 28 37.20 -2.92 -23.94
N CYS A 29 36.00 -2.33 -24.00
CA CYS A 29 34.92 -2.61 -23.05
C CYS A 29 34.47 -4.08 -23.14
N ARG A 30 34.28 -4.65 -24.34
CA ARG A 30 33.91 -6.08 -24.51
C ARG A 30 34.95 -7.06 -23.95
N THR A 31 36.24 -6.72 -24.06
CA THR A 31 37.34 -7.57 -23.57
C THR A 31 37.61 -7.38 -22.07
N THR A 32 37.42 -6.17 -21.54
CA THR A 32 37.77 -5.83 -20.13
C THR A 32 36.58 -5.68 -19.19
N THR A 33 35.34 -5.72 -19.68
CA THR A 33 34.13 -5.66 -18.86
C THR A 33 33.27 -6.92 -19.00
N ALA A 34 32.78 -7.46 -17.88
CA ALA A 34 31.83 -8.58 -17.86
C ALA A 34 30.45 -8.10 -17.39
N LYS A 35 29.46 -8.17 -18.28
CA LYS A 35 28.06 -7.88 -18.00
C LYS A 35 27.36 -9.13 -17.47
N LEU A 36 26.87 -9.06 -16.23
CA LEU A 36 26.13 -10.13 -15.57
C LEU A 36 24.71 -9.69 -15.25
N LEU A 37 23.77 -10.60 -15.44
CA LEU A 37 22.36 -10.36 -15.15
C LEU A 37 21.92 -11.25 -13.99
N LEU A 38 21.42 -10.64 -12.92
CA LEU A 38 20.96 -11.35 -11.72
C LEU A 38 19.42 -11.48 -11.74
N LEU A 39 18.95 -12.72 -11.96
CA LEU A 39 17.54 -13.05 -12.12
C LEU A 39 17.06 -14.04 -11.04
N GLY A 40 15.74 -14.11 -10.85
CA GLY A 40 15.10 -15.01 -9.90
C GLY A 40 13.78 -14.45 -9.37
N THR A 41 12.92 -15.29 -8.82
CA THR A 41 11.63 -14.90 -8.23
C THR A 41 11.79 -14.01 -6.99
N GLY A 42 10.69 -13.54 -6.42
CA GLY A 42 10.73 -12.75 -5.19
C GLY A 42 11.41 -13.51 -4.05
N GLU A 43 12.16 -12.80 -3.20
CA GLU A 43 12.72 -13.34 -1.96
C GLU A 43 13.77 -14.45 -2.11
N THR A 44 14.34 -14.67 -3.30
CA THR A 44 15.38 -15.70 -3.52
C THR A 44 16.79 -15.31 -3.08
N GLY A 45 17.00 -14.09 -2.58
CA GLY A 45 18.30 -13.62 -2.06
C GLY A 45 19.20 -12.85 -3.04
N LYS A 46 18.66 -12.36 -4.18
CA LYS A 46 19.39 -11.53 -5.16
C LYS A 46 20.10 -10.33 -4.55
N SER A 47 19.36 -9.51 -3.80
CA SER A 47 19.91 -8.32 -3.16
C SER A 47 20.97 -8.66 -2.12
N THR A 48 20.84 -9.81 -1.44
CA THR A 48 21.86 -10.31 -0.49
C THR A 48 23.13 -10.71 -1.22
N LEU A 49 23.04 -11.40 -2.36
CA LEU A 49 24.19 -11.75 -3.19
C LEU A 49 24.91 -10.48 -3.71
N LEU A 50 24.18 -9.46 -4.15
CA LEU A 50 24.79 -8.19 -4.54
C LEU A 50 25.54 -7.51 -3.40
N LYS A 51 24.93 -7.47 -2.20
CA LYS A 51 25.58 -6.92 -1.01
C LYS A 51 26.87 -7.70 -0.69
N GLN A 52 26.86 -9.03 -0.82
CA GLN A 52 28.05 -9.85 -0.66
C GLN A 52 29.14 -9.52 -1.71
N MET A 53 28.78 -9.39 -2.99
CA MET A 53 29.72 -8.99 -4.04
C MET A 53 30.37 -7.63 -3.72
N LYS A 54 29.58 -6.66 -3.21
CA LYS A 54 30.09 -5.35 -2.79
C LYS A 54 31.00 -5.43 -1.55
N LEU A 55 30.70 -6.31 -0.60
CA LEU A 55 31.53 -6.54 0.58
C LEU A 55 32.87 -7.21 0.22
N ILE A 56 32.85 -8.20 -0.66
CA ILE A 56 34.02 -9.03 -0.99
C ILE A 56 34.96 -8.32 -2.00
N TYR A 57 34.39 -7.72 -3.05
CA TYR A 57 35.16 -7.15 -4.17
C TYR A 57 35.00 -5.62 -4.34
N GLY A 58 34.09 -4.99 -3.60
CA GLY A 58 33.90 -3.54 -3.60
C GLY A 58 34.67 -2.84 -2.49
N ALA A 59 34.37 -1.56 -2.25
CA ALA A 59 34.97 -0.76 -1.18
C ALA A 59 34.40 -1.06 0.22
N GLY A 60 33.71 -2.20 0.39
CA GLY A 60 32.90 -2.49 1.57
C GLY A 60 31.60 -1.67 1.63
N ILE A 61 30.90 -1.75 2.77
CA ILE A 61 29.70 -0.94 3.04
C ILE A 61 30.10 0.23 3.94
N THR A 62 29.90 1.46 3.47
CA THR A 62 30.31 2.65 4.24
C THR A 62 29.47 2.80 5.51
N ILE A 63 29.95 3.63 6.45
CA ILE A 63 29.22 3.88 7.71
C ILE A 63 27.89 4.60 7.40
N GLU A 64 27.89 5.52 6.44
CA GLU A 64 26.69 6.25 6.01
C GLU A 64 25.64 5.31 5.39
N GLU A 65 26.07 4.35 4.57
CA GLU A 65 25.19 3.32 3.99
C GLU A 65 24.59 2.40 5.06
N ARG A 66 25.40 2.00 6.05
CA ARG A 66 24.95 1.23 7.22
C ARG A 66 23.92 2.02 8.02
N GLN A 67 24.18 3.30 8.29
CA GLN A 67 23.26 4.16 9.01
C GLN A 67 21.94 4.37 8.24
N GLY A 68 22.00 4.47 6.91
CA GLY A 68 20.82 4.53 6.05
C GLY A 68 19.94 3.27 6.08
N CYS A 69 20.50 2.11 6.45
CA CYS A 69 19.75 0.86 6.59
C CYS A 69 19.00 0.74 7.93
N ARG A 70 19.27 1.60 8.92
CA ARG A 70 18.66 1.52 10.26
C ARG A 70 17.13 1.58 10.20
N SER A 71 16.57 2.53 9.47
CA SER A 71 15.12 2.69 9.30
C SER A 71 14.47 1.46 8.64
N ALA A 72 15.15 0.87 7.64
CA ALA A 72 14.69 -0.35 6.98
C ALA A 72 14.68 -1.56 7.93
N ILE A 73 15.69 -1.69 8.80
CA ILE A 73 15.76 -2.76 9.81
C ILE A 73 14.61 -2.63 10.82
N ILE A 74 14.38 -1.42 11.34
CA ILE A 74 13.27 -1.14 12.25
C ILE A 74 11.92 -1.47 11.59
N LEU A 75 11.74 -1.06 10.32
CA LEU A 75 10.55 -1.40 9.56
C LEU A 75 10.38 -2.92 9.40
N ASN A 76 11.47 -3.66 9.19
CA ASN A 76 11.45 -5.12 9.09
C ASN A 76 11.00 -5.78 10.39
N ILE A 77 11.46 -5.29 11.55
CA ILE A 77 11.00 -5.75 12.86
C ILE A 77 9.50 -5.52 13.02
N CYS A 78 9.03 -4.27 12.84
CA CYS A 78 7.62 -3.91 13.01
C CYS A 78 6.71 -4.67 12.02
N THR A 79 7.16 -4.85 10.78
CA THR A 79 6.40 -5.60 9.77
C THR A 79 6.33 -7.08 10.12
N SER A 80 7.43 -7.67 10.62
CA SER A 80 7.48 -9.10 10.92
C SER A 80 6.61 -9.46 12.12
N ILE A 81 6.66 -8.66 13.20
CA ILE A 81 5.85 -8.91 14.39
C ILE A 81 4.35 -8.72 14.10
N LYS A 82 3.97 -7.71 13.30
CA LYS A 82 2.57 -7.52 12.86
C LYS A 82 2.11 -8.68 11.99
N ALA A 83 2.96 -9.16 11.08
CA ALA A 83 2.64 -10.32 10.25
C ALA A 83 2.42 -11.58 11.11
N LEU A 84 3.21 -11.78 12.16
CA LEU A 84 3.01 -12.88 13.13
C LEU A 84 1.68 -12.75 13.87
N VAL A 85 1.34 -11.56 14.40
CA VAL A 85 0.06 -11.35 15.11
C VAL A 85 -1.14 -11.61 14.18
N LEU A 86 -1.10 -11.10 12.95
CA LEU A 86 -2.13 -11.37 11.94
C LEU A 86 -2.21 -12.85 11.56
N ALA A 87 -1.06 -13.53 11.50
CA ALA A 87 -1.01 -14.95 11.23
C ALA A 87 -1.61 -15.78 12.38
N MET A 88 -1.39 -15.39 13.63
CA MET A 88 -2.05 -16.04 14.78
C MET A 88 -3.57 -15.93 14.70
N GLU A 89 -4.09 -14.76 14.32
CA GLU A 89 -5.54 -14.56 14.11
C GLU A 89 -6.07 -15.40 12.94
N THR A 90 -5.28 -15.55 11.87
CA THR A 90 -5.65 -16.31 10.68
C THR A 90 -5.63 -17.81 10.95
N CYS A 91 -4.56 -18.31 11.58
CA CYS A 91 -4.35 -19.70 11.95
C CYS A 91 -5.12 -20.12 13.22
N LYS A 92 -5.81 -19.18 13.90
CA LYS A 92 -6.59 -19.39 15.12
C LYS A 92 -5.74 -20.00 16.24
N ILE A 93 -4.60 -19.37 16.53
CA ILE A 93 -3.66 -19.80 17.58
C ILE A 93 -3.79 -18.83 18.76
N PRO A 94 -4.10 -19.31 19.98
CA PRO A 94 -4.17 -18.45 21.15
C PRO A 94 -2.77 -18.08 21.67
N PHE A 95 -2.66 -16.94 22.33
CA PHE A 95 -1.45 -16.56 23.08
C PHE A 95 -1.21 -17.57 24.21
N GLY A 96 0.06 -17.85 24.51
CA GLY A 96 0.44 -18.81 25.55
C GLY A 96 0.28 -20.29 25.16
N PHE A 97 -0.09 -20.60 23.91
CA PHE A 97 -0.31 -21.98 23.47
C PHE A 97 0.97 -22.85 23.55
N GLU A 98 0.89 -23.96 24.30
CA GLU A 98 1.97 -24.95 24.40
C GLU A 98 1.71 -26.17 23.48
N SER A 99 2.55 -26.38 22.48
CA SER A 99 2.40 -27.45 21.50
C SER A 99 2.93 -28.82 21.94
N ASN A 100 3.29 -29.01 23.21
CA ASN A 100 4.02 -30.18 23.67
C ASN A 100 3.05 -31.32 24.06
N THR A 101 2.94 -32.33 23.18
CA THR A 101 1.99 -33.45 23.31
C THR A 101 2.19 -34.30 24.57
N ALA A 102 3.40 -34.32 25.14
CA ALA A 102 3.73 -35.07 26.36
C ALA A 102 3.13 -34.48 27.66
N LYS A 103 2.58 -33.26 27.63
CA LYS A 103 1.89 -32.62 28.75
C LYS A 103 0.38 -32.48 28.55
N MET A 104 -0.17 -32.98 27.44
CA MET A 104 -1.62 -33.02 27.25
C MET A 104 -2.20 -33.98 28.29
N SER A 105 -2.95 -33.46 29.26
CA SER A 105 -3.59 -34.32 30.25
C SER A 105 -4.57 -35.28 29.55
N PRO A 106 -4.78 -36.51 30.05
CA PRO A 106 -5.81 -37.41 29.54
C PRO A 106 -7.20 -36.76 29.48
N ALA A 107 -7.45 -35.74 30.32
CA ALA A 107 -8.67 -34.95 30.32
C ALA A 107 -8.83 -34.06 29.08
N ALA A 108 -7.75 -33.46 28.56
CA ALA A 108 -7.81 -32.61 27.37
C ALA A 108 -8.09 -33.41 26.08
N LEU A 109 -7.60 -34.65 26.00
CA LEU A 109 -7.92 -35.58 24.91
C LEU A 109 -9.39 -36.06 24.97
N ALA A 110 -9.93 -36.30 26.17
CA ALA A 110 -11.33 -36.69 26.37
C ALA A 110 -12.34 -35.56 26.07
N GLU A 111 -11.97 -34.29 26.31
CA GLU A 111 -12.78 -33.13 25.91
C GLU A 111 -12.84 -32.93 24.39
N MET A 112 -11.78 -33.32 23.64
CA MET A 112 -11.78 -33.26 22.17
C MET A 112 -12.71 -34.29 21.53
N GLU A 113 -12.83 -35.50 22.09
CA GLU A 113 -13.70 -36.57 21.57
C GLU A 113 -15.19 -36.28 21.80
N THR A 114 -15.54 -35.53 22.85
CA THR A 114 -16.93 -35.22 23.23
C THR A 114 -17.54 -34.04 22.46
N CYS A 115 -16.72 -33.14 21.90
CA CYS A 115 -17.21 -31.90 21.26
C CYS A 115 -17.46 -31.97 19.74
N ASN A 116 -17.33 -33.14 19.08
CA ASN A 116 -17.62 -33.31 17.65
C ASN A 116 -16.85 -32.35 16.70
N CYS A 117 -15.68 -31.84 17.12
CA CYS A 117 -14.88 -30.83 16.40
C CYS A 117 -14.10 -31.37 15.19
N LEU A 118 -14.20 -32.66 14.87
CA LEU A 118 -13.45 -33.37 13.82
C LEU A 118 -14.24 -33.48 12.50
N SER A 119 -14.95 -32.42 12.12
CA SER A 119 -15.90 -32.45 11.00
C SER A 119 -15.27 -32.23 9.62
N ALA A 120 -14.04 -31.70 9.53
CA ALA A 120 -13.33 -31.54 8.25
C ALA A 120 -12.21 -32.59 8.08
N GLU A 121 -12.03 -33.14 6.86
CA GLU A 121 -10.98 -34.13 6.54
C GLU A 121 -9.56 -33.67 6.89
N GLY A 122 -9.31 -32.36 6.97
CA GLY A 122 -8.03 -31.78 7.39
C GLY A 122 -7.75 -31.88 8.89
N ASP A 123 -8.79 -31.88 9.74
CA ASP A 123 -8.65 -31.87 11.20
C ASP A 123 -8.20 -33.22 11.77
N ARG A 124 -8.33 -34.30 10.99
CA ARG A 124 -7.82 -35.63 11.34
C ARG A 124 -6.31 -35.79 11.14
N LYS A 125 -5.65 -34.88 10.40
CA LYS A 125 -4.21 -34.96 10.10
C LYS A 125 -3.31 -34.33 11.17
N ASN A 126 -3.79 -33.37 11.96
CA ASN A 126 -2.98 -32.72 13.00
C ASN A 126 -3.79 -32.35 14.26
N PRO A 127 -3.85 -33.21 15.28
CA PRO A 127 -4.68 -32.99 16.48
C PRO A 127 -4.26 -31.77 17.30
N VAL A 128 -3.00 -31.36 17.24
CA VAL A 128 -2.49 -30.17 17.95
C VAL A 128 -3.09 -28.88 17.38
N GLU A 129 -3.31 -28.83 16.06
CA GLU A 129 -3.92 -27.65 15.41
C GLU A 129 -5.41 -27.52 15.71
N ALA A 130 -6.12 -28.64 15.70
CA ALA A 130 -7.53 -28.67 16.08
C ALA A 130 -7.72 -28.20 17.53
N TYR A 131 -6.82 -28.62 18.43
CA TYR A 131 -6.83 -28.17 19.82
C TYR A 131 -6.52 -26.67 19.97
N ALA A 132 -5.52 -26.15 19.24
CA ALA A 132 -5.21 -24.72 19.23
C ALA A 132 -6.43 -23.88 18.79
N ARG A 133 -7.10 -24.30 17.71
CA ARG A 133 -8.29 -23.62 17.18
C ARG A 133 -9.44 -23.62 18.17
N TYR A 134 -9.70 -24.76 18.82
CA TYR A 134 -10.72 -24.87 19.86
C TYR A 134 -10.48 -23.90 21.01
N LEU A 135 -9.24 -23.86 21.54
CA LEU A 135 -8.89 -22.93 22.63
C LEU A 135 -9.05 -21.47 22.19
N TYR A 136 -8.62 -21.13 20.99
CA TYR A 136 -8.76 -19.78 20.44
C TYR A 136 -10.24 -19.35 20.33
N GLU A 137 -11.12 -20.24 19.89
CA GLU A 137 -12.57 -19.97 19.80
C GLU A 137 -13.22 -19.88 21.19
N LYS A 138 -12.84 -20.76 22.12
CA LYS A 138 -13.31 -20.74 23.52
C LYS A 138 -12.97 -19.42 24.22
N GLU A 139 -11.80 -18.85 23.91
CA GLU A 139 -11.35 -17.56 24.45
C GLU A 139 -11.99 -16.35 23.73
N GLY A 140 -12.90 -16.55 22.77
CA GLY A 140 -13.59 -15.46 22.07
C GLY A 140 -12.74 -14.78 20.98
N GLY A 141 -11.77 -15.52 20.43
CA GLY A 141 -10.89 -15.05 19.36
C GLY A 141 -9.90 -13.95 19.79
N PHE A 142 -9.46 -13.13 18.84
CA PHE A 142 -8.43 -12.11 19.11
C PHE A 142 -8.91 -11.04 20.11
N SER A 143 -10.20 -10.66 20.04
CA SER A 143 -10.80 -9.67 20.94
C SER A 143 -11.09 -10.20 22.34
N GLY A 144 -11.36 -11.52 22.48
CA GLY A 144 -11.71 -12.12 23.77
C GLY A 144 -10.51 -12.53 24.63
N GLN A 145 -9.33 -12.69 24.04
CA GLN A 145 -8.09 -13.00 24.76
C GLN A 145 -7.66 -11.85 25.68
N THR A 146 -7.28 -12.16 26.92
CA THR A 146 -6.88 -11.15 27.93
C THR A 146 -5.49 -11.45 28.47
N GLY A 147 -4.80 -10.42 28.96
CA GLY A 147 -3.48 -10.54 29.57
C GLY A 147 -2.38 -9.78 28.82
N ARG A 148 -1.19 -9.77 29.43
CA ARG A 148 -0.06 -8.92 29.03
C ARG A 148 0.34 -9.07 27.55
N VAL A 149 0.32 -10.30 27.02
CA VAL A 149 0.70 -10.57 25.62
C VAL A 149 -0.38 -10.12 24.65
N ALA A 150 -1.67 -10.34 24.97
CA ALA A 150 -2.78 -9.89 24.14
C ALA A 150 -2.83 -8.35 24.04
N ASP A 151 -2.59 -7.67 25.16
CA ASP A 151 -2.52 -6.20 25.19
C ASP A 151 -1.31 -5.67 24.42
N ALA A 152 -0.14 -6.33 24.57
CA ALA A 152 1.04 -6.02 23.79
C ALA A 152 0.82 -6.22 22.27
N ALA A 153 0.12 -7.28 21.86
CA ALA A 153 -0.21 -7.54 20.46
C ALA A 153 -1.14 -6.46 19.88
N ARG A 154 -2.18 -6.05 20.63
CA ARG A 154 -3.06 -4.93 20.24
C ARG A 154 -2.28 -3.63 20.11
N TYR A 155 -1.40 -3.35 21.06
CA TYR A 155 -0.54 -2.19 21.02
C TYR A 155 0.32 -2.20 19.75
N VAL A 156 1.04 -3.29 19.48
CA VAL A 156 1.89 -3.46 18.28
C VAL A 156 1.10 -3.27 16.98
N MET A 157 -0.15 -3.76 16.92
CA MET A 157 -1.02 -3.58 15.75
C MET A 157 -1.43 -2.11 15.53
N ASN A 158 -1.62 -1.35 16.61
CA ASN A 158 -2.01 0.06 16.59
C ASN A 158 -0.83 1.03 16.46
N VAL A 159 0.41 0.62 16.76
CA VAL A 159 1.59 1.46 16.53
C VAL A 159 1.68 1.76 15.03
N ASP A 160 1.56 3.03 14.65
CA ASP A 160 1.68 3.44 13.25
C ASP A 160 3.05 3.01 12.71
N SER A 161 3.06 2.26 11.61
CA SER A 161 4.30 1.89 10.91
C SER A 161 5.05 3.13 10.36
N ILE A 162 4.50 4.33 10.55
CA ILE A 162 5.01 5.63 10.13
C ILE A 162 6.17 6.10 11.02
N ILE A 163 6.29 5.61 12.26
CA ILE A 163 7.46 5.87 13.12
C ILE A 163 8.77 5.42 12.42
N ALA A 164 8.69 4.46 11.50
CA ALA A 164 9.86 3.90 10.81
C ALA A 164 10.38 4.73 9.61
N PHE A 165 9.74 5.85 9.24
CA PHE A 165 10.19 6.69 8.11
C PHE A 165 10.84 8.02 8.53
N SER A 166 10.80 8.38 9.81
CA SER A 166 11.65 9.45 10.32
C SER A 166 13.02 8.83 10.63
N ASN A 167 14.08 9.36 10.01
CA ASN A 167 15.46 8.91 10.27
C ASN A 167 15.93 9.17 11.73
N TYR A 168 15.02 9.56 12.64
CA TYR A 168 15.34 10.14 13.95
C TYR A 168 14.34 9.84 15.08
N GLU A 169 13.20 9.18 14.85
CA GLU A 169 12.34 8.80 15.99
C GLU A 169 12.69 7.40 16.48
N MET A 170 13.08 7.35 17.75
CA MET A 170 13.30 6.09 18.46
C MET A 170 11.99 5.31 18.56
N ILE A 171 12.09 3.99 18.55
CA ILE A 171 10.95 3.14 18.91
C ILE A 171 10.65 3.40 20.41
N PRO A 172 9.40 3.76 20.78
CA PRO A 172 9.04 3.95 22.19
C PRO A 172 9.40 2.72 23.02
N ALA A 173 9.82 2.93 24.27
CA ALA A 173 10.20 1.83 25.17
C ALA A 173 9.05 0.84 25.38
N GLU A 174 7.81 1.34 25.38
CA GLU A 174 6.58 0.56 25.45
C GLU A 174 6.41 -0.34 24.22
N ALA A 175 6.73 0.15 23.02
CA ALA A 175 6.70 -0.63 21.79
C ALA A 175 7.77 -1.72 21.78
N ILE A 176 8.98 -1.42 22.25
CA ILE A 176 10.05 -2.43 22.40
C ILE A 176 9.60 -3.54 23.36
N ALA A 177 9.06 -3.17 24.52
CA ALA A 177 8.55 -4.12 25.51
C ALA A 177 7.40 -4.99 24.94
N ALA A 178 6.50 -4.38 24.16
CA ALA A 178 5.40 -5.08 23.53
C ALA A 178 5.88 -6.08 22.45
N ILE A 179 6.82 -5.67 21.59
CA ILE A 179 7.43 -6.54 20.56
C ILE A 179 8.08 -7.76 21.21
N LYS A 180 8.84 -7.56 22.29
CA LYS A 180 9.46 -8.66 23.03
C LYS A 180 8.45 -9.60 23.68
N ALA A 181 7.43 -9.04 24.32
CA ALA A 181 6.39 -9.83 24.98
C ALA A 181 5.66 -10.74 23.98
N VAL A 182 5.35 -10.22 22.79
CA VAL A 182 4.75 -11.02 21.70
C VAL A 182 5.74 -12.05 21.16
N TRP A 183 7.00 -11.68 20.89
CA TRP A 183 7.97 -12.64 20.36
C TRP A 183 8.29 -13.79 21.32
N GLN A 184 8.38 -13.52 22.63
CA GLN A 184 8.68 -14.53 23.66
C GLN A 184 7.50 -15.47 23.97
N ASP A 185 6.30 -15.15 23.48
CA ASP A 185 5.10 -15.94 23.72
C ASP A 185 5.16 -17.33 23.06
N SER A 186 4.74 -18.37 23.78
CA SER A 186 4.76 -19.75 23.29
C SER A 186 3.81 -19.97 22.11
N GLY A 187 2.65 -19.32 22.09
CA GLY A 187 1.71 -19.35 20.98
C GLY A 187 2.26 -18.67 19.73
N THR A 188 2.94 -17.52 19.92
CA THR A 188 3.65 -16.83 18.83
C THR A 188 4.79 -17.67 18.27
N GLN A 189 5.59 -18.32 19.12
CA GLN A 189 6.64 -19.24 18.68
C GLN A 189 6.09 -20.46 17.96
N TYR A 190 4.94 -20.99 18.39
CA TYR A 190 4.23 -22.05 17.67
C TYR A 190 3.73 -21.58 16.30
N CYS A 191 3.16 -20.38 16.22
CA CYS A 191 2.76 -19.76 14.96
C CYS A 191 3.96 -19.56 14.02
N PHE A 192 5.10 -19.11 14.54
CA PHE A 192 6.34 -18.97 13.77
C PHE A 192 6.81 -20.31 13.19
N LYS A 193 6.71 -21.44 13.90
CA LYS A 193 7.02 -22.77 13.35
C LYS A 193 6.13 -23.16 12.16
N ARG A 194 4.94 -22.57 12.07
CA ARG A 194 3.98 -22.71 10.97
C ARG A 194 4.06 -21.59 9.94
N SER A 195 5.14 -20.80 9.95
CA SER A 195 5.37 -19.68 9.03
C SER A 195 5.38 -20.05 7.55
N ASN A 196 5.46 -21.33 7.18
CA ASN A 196 5.29 -21.78 5.79
C ASN A 196 3.84 -21.63 5.28
N GLU A 197 2.86 -21.51 6.17
CA GLU A 197 1.46 -21.32 5.81
C GLU A 197 1.20 -19.87 5.39
N PHE A 198 2.00 -18.90 5.80
CA PHE A 198 1.80 -17.48 5.51
C PHE A 198 3.07 -16.81 4.99
N GLN A 199 2.97 -15.54 4.59
CA GLN A 199 4.12 -14.77 4.12
C GLN A 199 4.79 -14.07 5.29
N LEU A 200 5.91 -14.62 5.76
CA LEU A 200 6.76 -14.03 6.79
C LEU A 200 8.19 -13.85 6.24
N MET A 201 8.89 -12.83 6.74
CA MET A 201 10.29 -12.62 6.40
C MET A 201 11.18 -13.68 7.07
N ASP A 202 12.00 -14.39 6.30
CA ASP A 202 12.90 -15.43 6.85
C ASP A 202 13.91 -14.89 7.88
N THR A 203 14.32 -13.63 7.77
CA THR A 203 15.24 -12.97 8.71
C THR A 203 14.55 -12.43 9.96
N CYS A 204 13.25 -12.69 10.12
CA CYS A 204 12.47 -12.31 11.30
C CYS A 204 13.13 -12.75 12.62
N PRO A 205 13.57 -14.01 12.81
CA PRO A 205 14.22 -14.44 14.06
C PRO A 205 15.52 -13.70 14.34
N TYR A 206 16.32 -13.42 13.30
CA TYR A 206 17.60 -12.73 13.44
C TYR A 206 17.41 -11.36 14.11
N PHE A 207 16.43 -10.57 13.66
CA PHE A 207 16.16 -9.27 14.24
C PHE A 207 15.34 -9.33 15.53
N LEU A 208 14.38 -10.25 15.65
CA LEU A 208 13.52 -10.35 16.83
C LEU A 208 14.26 -10.90 18.07
N ASN A 209 15.30 -11.71 17.89
CA ASN A 209 16.14 -12.18 19.00
C ASN A 209 17.05 -11.07 19.54
N ASP A 210 17.47 -10.12 18.70
CA ASP A 210 18.41 -9.05 19.04
C ASP A 210 17.74 -7.65 19.11
N VAL A 211 16.44 -7.59 19.39
CA VAL A 211 15.66 -6.32 19.46
C VAL A 211 16.31 -5.33 20.43
N ASP A 212 16.86 -5.82 21.54
CA ASP A 212 17.59 -5.01 22.52
C ASP A 212 18.73 -4.21 21.90
N ARG A 213 19.61 -4.87 21.16
CA ARG A 213 20.76 -4.25 20.48
C ARG A 213 20.30 -3.28 19.40
N ILE A 214 19.27 -3.64 18.65
CA ILE A 214 18.82 -2.90 17.45
C ILE A 214 18.05 -1.63 17.83
N CYS A 215 17.37 -1.62 18.98
CA CYS A 215 16.55 -0.50 19.41
C CYS A 215 17.30 0.51 20.30
N GLN A 216 18.61 0.31 20.54
CA GLN A 216 19.46 1.27 21.25
C GLN A 216 19.67 2.57 20.46
N GLU A 217 19.90 3.67 21.18
CA GLU A 217 20.07 5.00 20.58
C GLU A 217 21.30 5.04 19.67
N ASP A 218 22.41 4.48 20.14
CA ASP A 218 23.71 4.40 19.48
C ASP A 218 23.85 3.20 18.52
N TYR A 219 22.74 2.50 18.23
CA TYR A 219 22.76 1.36 17.31
C TYR A 219 23.26 1.76 15.91
N LEU A 220 24.40 1.19 15.55
CA LEU A 220 24.97 1.22 14.21
C LEU A 220 24.85 -0.19 13.59
N PRO A 221 24.08 -0.36 12.51
CA PRO A 221 23.95 -1.65 11.85
C PRO A 221 25.31 -2.24 11.46
N THR A 222 25.52 -3.52 11.80
CA THR A 222 26.68 -4.30 11.37
C THR A 222 26.53 -4.71 9.91
N GLU A 223 27.62 -5.21 9.30
CA GLU A 223 27.55 -5.77 7.94
C GLU A 223 26.53 -6.92 7.86
N GLN A 224 26.44 -7.74 8.91
CA GLN A 224 25.46 -8.83 9.00
C GLN A 224 24.02 -8.32 9.08
N ASP A 225 23.79 -7.22 9.81
CA ASP A 225 22.47 -6.57 9.86
C ASP A 225 22.06 -6.05 8.49
N VAL A 226 23.00 -5.44 7.75
CA VAL A 226 22.74 -4.96 6.38
C VAL A 226 22.48 -6.12 5.41
N LEU A 227 23.18 -7.24 5.54
CA LEU A 227 22.95 -8.44 4.72
C LEU A 227 21.55 -9.04 4.97
N ASN A 228 21.13 -9.11 6.23
CA ASN A 228 19.83 -9.64 6.65
C ASN A 228 18.67 -8.64 6.47
N ALA A 229 18.98 -7.35 6.30
CA ALA A 229 17.99 -6.31 6.08
C ALA A 229 17.32 -6.48 4.71
N ARG A 230 16.01 -6.69 4.75
CA ARG A 230 15.15 -6.69 3.57
C ARG A 230 14.87 -5.26 3.13
N ILE A 231 15.43 -4.89 1.99
CA ILE A 231 15.09 -3.66 1.26
C ILE A 231 14.45 -4.11 -0.03
N LYS A 232 13.20 -3.72 -0.28
CA LYS A 232 12.49 -4.15 -1.49
C LYS A 232 13.14 -3.48 -2.71
N THR A 233 13.77 -4.27 -3.58
CA THR A 233 14.27 -3.79 -4.88
C THR A 233 13.09 -3.40 -5.77
N THR A 234 12.84 -2.10 -5.91
CA THR A 234 11.78 -1.51 -6.76
C THR A 234 12.27 -1.21 -8.18
N LYS A 235 13.57 -0.96 -8.34
CA LYS A 235 14.24 -0.61 -9.60
C LYS A 235 15.35 -1.57 -9.97
N ILE A 236 15.74 -1.54 -11.24
CA ILE A 236 16.93 -2.22 -11.73
C ILE A 236 18.13 -1.42 -11.26
N THR A 237 19.03 -2.07 -10.54
CA THR A 237 20.25 -1.42 -10.03
C THR A 237 21.47 -2.04 -10.69
N GLU A 238 22.42 -1.19 -11.07
CA GLU A 238 23.71 -1.61 -11.60
C GLU A 238 24.75 -1.51 -10.48
N THR A 239 25.42 -2.61 -10.19
CA THR A 239 26.58 -2.65 -9.29
C THR A 239 27.82 -2.91 -10.12
N VAL A 240 28.79 -1.99 -10.01
CA VAL A 240 30.08 -2.09 -10.71
C VAL A 240 31.18 -2.33 -9.71
N PHE A 241 31.99 -3.37 -9.94
CA PHE A 241 33.18 -3.66 -9.15
C PHE A 241 34.27 -4.23 -10.06
N LYS A 242 35.52 -4.15 -9.60
CA LYS A 242 36.67 -4.62 -10.38
C LYS A 242 37.32 -5.78 -9.64
N VAL A 243 37.49 -6.90 -10.34
CA VAL A 243 38.24 -8.06 -9.84
C VAL A 243 39.39 -8.30 -10.81
N ASP A 244 40.62 -8.23 -10.29
CA ASP A 244 41.85 -8.27 -11.08
C ASP A 244 41.86 -7.23 -12.23
N LYS A 245 41.85 -7.71 -13.47
CA LYS A 245 41.85 -6.89 -14.69
C LYS A 245 40.45 -6.70 -15.29
N LEU A 246 39.43 -7.40 -14.77
CA LEU A 246 38.09 -7.41 -15.33
C LEU A 246 37.14 -6.54 -14.50
N THR A 247 36.37 -5.70 -15.17
CA THR A 247 35.34 -4.87 -14.54
C THR A 247 33.98 -5.56 -14.67
N TYR A 248 33.38 -5.94 -13.55
CA TYR A 248 32.08 -6.59 -13.51
C TYR A 248 30.98 -5.53 -13.42
N ARG A 249 29.96 -5.67 -14.26
CA ARG A 249 28.74 -4.86 -14.27
C ARG A 249 27.57 -5.79 -14.02
N VAL A 250 27.08 -5.82 -12.78
CA VAL A 250 25.99 -6.72 -12.36
C VAL A 250 24.68 -5.94 -12.29
N PHE A 251 23.68 -6.38 -13.03
CA PHE A 251 22.36 -5.79 -13.06
C PHE A 251 21.39 -6.63 -12.19
N ASP A 252 20.95 -6.10 -11.05
CA ASP A 252 19.88 -6.70 -10.23
C ASP A 252 18.52 -6.23 -10.69
N VAL A 253 17.71 -7.19 -11.10
CA VAL A 253 16.40 -6.96 -11.69
C VAL A 253 15.33 -7.45 -10.72
N ALA A 254 14.34 -6.59 -10.44
CA ALA A 254 13.29 -6.91 -9.47
C ALA A 254 12.53 -8.21 -9.85
N GLY A 255 12.51 -9.17 -8.92
CA GLY A 255 11.98 -10.54 -9.14
C GLY A 255 10.44 -10.67 -9.17
N GLN A 256 9.72 -9.59 -8.83
CA GLN A 256 8.25 -9.59 -8.78
C GLN A 256 7.61 -9.59 -10.17
N ARG A 257 6.50 -10.31 -10.33
CA ARG A 257 5.79 -10.52 -11.62
C ARG A 257 5.50 -9.21 -12.36
N CYS A 258 5.09 -8.15 -11.66
CA CYS A 258 4.74 -6.84 -12.22
C CYS A 258 5.93 -6.04 -12.80
N HIS A 259 7.17 -6.35 -12.39
CA HIS A 259 8.36 -5.63 -12.83
C HIS A 259 9.09 -6.30 -14.01
N ARG A 260 8.72 -7.54 -14.38
CA ARG A 260 9.40 -8.33 -15.42
C ARG A 260 9.37 -7.71 -16.82
N LYS A 261 8.37 -6.87 -17.10
CA LYS A 261 8.29 -6.08 -18.35
C LYS A 261 9.45 -5.10 -18.56
N HIS A 262 10.19 -4.76 -17.50
CA HIS A 262 11.33 -3.84 -17.58
C HIS A 262 12.67 -4.56 -17.79
N TRP A 263 12.68 -5.90 -17.89
CA TRP A 263 13.91 -6.68 -18.00
C TRP A 263 14.53 -6.61 -19.40
N ALA A 264 13.69 -6.56 -20.44
CA ALA A 264 14.09 -6.66 -21.84
C ALA A 264 15.25 -5.74 -22.29
N PRO A 265 15.33 -4.45 -21.86
CA PRO A 265 16.43 -3.57 -22.25
C PRO A 265 17.81 -4.01 -21.76
N TYR A 266 17.89 -4.90 -20.75
CA TYR A 266 19.14 -5.31 -20.13
C TYR A 266 19.66 -6.65 -20.67
N PHE A 267 18.91 -7.30 -21.55
CA PHE A 267 19.20 -8.63 -22.08
C PHE A 267 20.25 -8.67 -23.19
N ASP A 268 20.61 -7.51 -23.75
CA ASP A 268 21.61 -7.42 -24.82
C ASP A 268 23.06 -7.55 -24.31
N ASP A 269 23.92 -8.20 -25.10
CA ASP A 269 25.35 -8.43 -24.85
C ASP A 269 25.69 -8.90 -23.41
N VAL A 270 24.83 -9.76 -22.83
CA VAL A 270 25.05 -10.32 -21.48
C VAL A 270 26.04 -11.48 -21.56
N ASN A 271 27.14 -11.41 -20.81
CA ASN A 271 28.14 -12.46 -20.79
C ASN A 271 27.67 -13.71 -20.04
N SER A 272 26.96 -13.55 -18.92
CA SER A 272 26.36 -14.67 -18.20
C SER A 272 25.16 -14.24 -17.35
N ILE A 273 24.26 -15.18 -17.10
CA ILE A 273 23.05 -14.99 -16.28
C ILE A 273 23.22 -15.79 -14.99
N ILE A 274 23.07 -15.12 -13.84
CA ILE A 274 22.97 -15.76 -12.54
C ILE A 274 21.48 -15.84 -12.19
N PHE A 275 20.96 -17.06 -12.07
CA PHE A 275 19.57 -17.32 -11.70
C PHE A 275 19.50 -17.88 -10.27
N MET A 276 18.81 -17.19 -9.37
CA MET A 276 18.67 -17.56 -7.96
C MET A 276 17.31 -18.18 -7.65
N VAL A 277 17.33 -19.31 -6.94
CA VAL A 277 16.16 -20.08 -6.49
C VAL A 277 16.25 -20.28 -4.98
N ALA A 278 15.16 -20.03 -4.24
CA ALA A 278 15.09 -20.37 -2.82
C ALA A 278 14.53 -21.79 -2.65
N ILE A 279 15.39 -22.80 -2.51
CA ILE A 279 14.94 -24.19 -2.37
C ILE A 279 14.25 -24.43 -1.01
N SER A 280 14.52 -23.60 0.00
CA SER A 280 13.85 -23.64 1.30
C SER A 280 12.34 -23.34 1.24
N SER A 281 11.84 -22.85 0.11
CA SER A 281 10.42 -22.50 -0.09
C SER A 281 9.58 -23.65 -0.66
N TYR A 282 10.10 -24.89 -0.65
CA TYR A 282 9.43 -26.07 -1.18
C TYR A 282 8.11 -26.40 -0.45
N ASP A 283 8.00 -26.02 0.82
CA ASP A 283 6.88 -26.29 1.72
C ASP A 283 5.91 -25.10 1.88
N GLN A 284 6.14 -24.00 1.16
CA GLN A 284 5.32 -22.79 1.26
C GLN A 284 4.07 -22.90 0.39
N LEU A 285 2.90 -22.80 1.02
CA LEU A 285 1.59 -22.84 0.37
C LEU A 285 0.86 -21.51 0.59
N PRO A 286 0.60 -20.71 -0.45
CA PRO A 286 -0.16 -19.47 -0.29
C PRO A 286 -1.58 -19.73 0.23
N ILE A 287 -1.96 -19.12 1.36
CA ILE A 287 -3.29 -19.28 2.02
C ILE A 287 -4.47 -19.09 1.05
N SER A 288 -4.33 -18.27 0.00
CA SER A 288 -5.43 -17.96 -0.91
C SER A 288 -5.74 -19.05 -1.94
N LEU A 289 -4.89 -20.08 -2.09
CA LEU A 289 -5.06 -21.12 -3.11
C LEU A 289 -4.77 -22.48 -2.49
N LYS A 290 -5.81 -23.25 -2.18
CA LYS A 290 -5.75 -24.64 -1.67
C LYS A 290 -5.18 -25.66 -2.68
N ASN A 291 -4.34 -25.23 -3.64
CA ASN A 291 -3.77 -26.08 -4.67
C ASN A 291 -2.25 -26.23 -4.46
N LEU A 292 -1.81 -27.46 -4.19
CA LEU A 292 -0.40 -27.86 -4.00
C LEU A 292 0.52 -27.52 -5.20
N ARG A 293 -0.04 -27.18 -6.36
CA ARG A 293 0.70 -26.93 -7.61
C ARG A 293 1.41 -25.57 -7.70
N ASN A 294 1.19 -24.66 -6.75
CA ASN A 294 1.65 -23.26 -6.85
C ASN A 294 2.68 -22.88 -5.76
N THR A 295 3.66 -23.74 -5.49
CA THR A 295 4.74 -23.37 -4.54
C THR A 295 5.72 -22.37 -5.19
N PRO A 296 6.40 -21.52 -4.40
CA PRO A 296 7.38 -20.57 -4.94
C PRO A 296 8.54 -21.21 -5.72
N VAL A 297 8.89 -22.47 -5.40
CA VAL A 297 9.93 -23.23 -6.13
C VAL A 297 9.43 -23.63 -7.52
N VAL A 298 8.18 -24.07 -7.64
CA VAL A 298 7.55 -24.39 -8.95
C VAL A 298 7.42 -23.11 -9.80
N ASP A 299 6.95 -22.02 -9.21
CA ASP A 299 6.94 -20.69 -9.84
C ASP A 299 8.34 -20.29 -10.36
N SER A 300 9.39 -20.61 -9.59
CA SER A 300 10.77 -20.32 -9.98
C SER A 300 11.24 -21.19 -11.15
N LYS A 301 10.82 -22.45 -11.20
CA LYS A 301 11.08 -23.38 -12.30
C LYS A 301 10.44 -22.90 -13.59
N GLU A 302 9.20 -22.42 -13.56
CA GLU A 302 8.53 -21.86 -14.75
C GLU A 302 9.24 -20.62 -15.29
N VAL A 303 9.66 -19.71 -14.40
CA VAL A 303 10.41 -18.51 -14.78
C VAL A 303 11.78 -18.88 -15.36
N PHE A 304 12.47 -19.83 -14.73
CA PHE A 304 13.71 -20.37 -15.26
C PHE A 304 13.50 -20.99 -16.64
N ALA A 305 12.43 -21.75 -16.84
CA ALA A 305 12.09 -22.34 -18.13
C ALA A 305 11.95 -21.31 -19.24
N ALA A 306 11.26 -20.21 -18.96
CA ALA A 306 11.03 -19.13 -19.91
C ALA A 306 12.33 -18.42 -20.30
N ILE A 307 13.22 -18.18 -19.34
CA ILE A 307 14.51 -17.50 -19.59
C ILE A 307 15.51 -18.47 -20.25
N CYS A 308 15.63 -19.68 -19.72
CA CYS A 308 16.52 -20.71 -20.22
C CYS A 308 16.23 -21.04 -21.68
N ASN A 309 14.95 -21.08 -22.07
CA ASN A 309 14.56 -21.39 -23.44
C ASN A 309 14.28 -20.15 -24.31
N HIS A 310 14.66 -18.95 -23.86
CA HIS A 310 14.49 -17.74 -24.66
C HIS A 310 15.51 -17.67 -25.82
N PRO A 311 15.12 -17.28 -27.05
CA PRO A 311 16.03 -17.22 -28.20
C PRO A 311 17.28 -16.36 -27.96
N LEU A 312 17.12 -15.20 -27.29
CA LEU A 312 18.25 -14.31 -26.94
C LEU A 312 19.32 -14.97 -26.05
N PHE A 313 18.97 -16.02 -25.30
CA PHE A 313 19.87 -16.69 -24.37
C PHE A 313 20.25 -18.10 -24.81
N LYS A 314 20.06 -18.42 -26.09
CA LYS A 314 20.36 -19.75 -26.64
C LYS A 314 21.82 -20.17 -26.40
N ARG A 315 22.76 -19.22 -26.51
CA ARG A 315 24.21 -19.44 -26.34
C ARG A 315 24.79 -18.84 -25.04
N THR A 316 23.98 -18.13 -24.25
CA THR A 316 24.46 -17.47 -23.01
C THR A 316 24.64 -18.49 -21.89
N PRO A 317 25.83 -18.59 -21.26
CA PRO A 317 26.05 -19.48 -20.13
C PRO A 317 25.21 -19.04 -18.92
N MET A 318 24.62 -20.02 -18.24
CA MET A 318 23.76 -19.80 -17.08
C MET A 318 24.38 -20.39 -15.82
N ILE A 319 24.28 -19.65 -14.72
CA ILE A 319 24.71 -20.06 -13.40
C ILE A 319 23.46 -20.15 -12.53
N LEU A 320 23.15 -21.33 -12.03
CA LEU A 320 22.00 -21.63 -11.20
C LEU A 320 22.44 -21.71 -9.73
N PHE A 321 21.96 -20.78 -8.93
CA PHE A 321 22.17 -20.74 -7.48
C PHE A 321 20.94 -21.27 -6.76
N MET A 322 21.10 -22.42 -6.11
CA MET A 322 20.14 -22.94 -5.14
C MET A 322 20.47 -22.32 -3.79
N ASN A 323 19.73 -21.29 -3.43
CA ASN A 323 19.99 -20.46 -2.26
C ASN A 323 19.14 -20.89 -1.06
N LYS A 324 19.52 -20.39 0.13
CA LYS A 324 18.90 -20.69 1.43
C LYS A 324 19.04 -22.15 1.85
N ILE A 325 20.20 -22.74 1.58
CA ILE A 325 20.50 -24.14 1.89
C ILE A 325 20.52 -24.41 3.41
N ASP A 326 20.86 -23.39 4.19
CA ASP A 326 20.84 -23.36 5.65
C ASP A 326 19.42 -23.60 6.18
N LEU A 327 18.47 -22.79 5.72
CA LEU A 327 17.05 -22.93 6.06
C LEU A 327 16.45 -24.22 5.50
N PHE A 328 16.90 -24.65 4.33
CA PHE A 328 16.46 -25.92 3.73
C PHE A 328 16.88 -27.12 4.59
N GLN A 329 18.15 -27.17 5.01
CA GLN A 329 18.67 -28.25 5.86
C GLN A 329 17.98 -28.30 7.22
N GLU A 330 17.63 -27.14 7.80
CA GLU A 330 16.86 -27.09 9.04
C GLU A 330 15.44 -27.65 8.87
N LYS A 331 14.75 -27.26 7.78
CA LYS A 331 13.38 -27.72 7.49
C LYS A 331 13.30 -29.22 7.23
N LEU A 332 14.29 -29.81 6.57
CA LEU A 332 14.33 -31.25 6.29
C LEU A 332 14.25 -32.11 7.55
N LYS A 333 14.69 -31.62 8.72
CA LYS A 333 14.60 -32.35 10.00
C LYS A 333 13.17 -32.65 10.44
N PHE A 334 12.21 -31.83 10.02
CA PHE A 334 10.83 -31.90 10.48
C PHE A 334 9.81 -32.07 9.33
N LYS A 335 10.18 -31.71 8.10
CA LYS A 335 9.28 -31.70 6.94
C LYS A 335 9.84 -32.52 5.79
N GLN A 336 9.07 -33.51 5.35
CA GLN A 336 9.49 -34.40 4.27
C GLN A 336 9.17 -33.82 2.89
N VAL A 337 10.14 -33.86 1.97
CA VAL A 337 9.95 -33.34 0.59
C VAL A 337 8.86 -34.11 -0.17
N SER A 338 8.77 -35.43 0.04
CA SER A 338 7.78 -36.32 -0.58
C SER A 338 6.32 -35.95 -0.26
N GLN A 339 6.07 -35.19 0.82
CA GLN A 339 4.73 -34.68 1.15
C GLN A 339 4.26 -33.57 0.21
N TYR A 340 5.18 -32.87 -0.44
CA TYR A 340 4.91 -31.72 -1.29
C TYR A 340 5.18 -32.02 -2.78
N PHE A 341 6.08 -32.96 -3.06
CA PHE A 341 6.46 -33.37 -4.40
C PHE A 341 6.26 -34.88 -4.54
N GLU A 342 5.13 -35.29 -5.13
CA GLU A 342 4.79 -36.72 -5.35
C GLU A 342 5.81 -37.45 -6.24
N GLU A 343 6.49 -36.71 -7.11
CA GLU A 343 7.52 -37.21 -8.02
C GLU A 343 8.86 -37.49 -7.32
N TYR A 344 9.00 -37.14 -6.04
CA TYR A 344 10.21 -37.36 -5.26
C TYR A 344 10.19 -38.72 -4.54
N ASP A 345 11.08 -39.62 -4.94
CA ASP A 345 11.25 -40.97 -4.38
C ASP A 345 12.51 -41.13 -3.50
N GLY A 346 13.32 -40.07 -3.38
CA GLY A 346 14.57 -40.08 -2.62
C GLY A 346 14.40 -40.03 -1.10
N ALA A 347 15.49 -40.26 -0.37
CA ALA A 347 15.52 -40.15 1.09
C ALA A 347 15.39 -38.69 1.55
N ASN A 348 14.85 -38.43 2.75
CA ASN A 348 14.64 -37.08 3.25
C ASN A 348 15.92 -36.48 3.88
N ASP A 349 17.03 -36.55 3.15
CA ASP A 349 18.33 -36.00 3.51
C ASP A 349 18.71 -34.84 2.57
N TYR A 350 19.69 -34.05 3.01
CA TYR A 350 20.11 -32.84 2.29
C TYR A 350 20.65 -33.15 0.89
N GLU A 351 21.38 -34.24 0.71
CA GLU A 351 22.06 -34.58 -0.54
C GLU A 351 21.04 -35.02 -1.60
N SER A 352 20.23 -36.03 -1.27
CA SER A 352 19.17 -36.54 -2.15
C SER A 352 18.18 -35.45 -2.56
N ALA A 353 17.74 -34.63 -1.58
CA ALA A 353 16.72 -33.62 -1.83
C ALA A 353 17.26 -32.41 -2.61
N SER A 354 18.49 -31.97 -2.33
CA SER A 354 19.11 -30.88 -3.09
C SER A 354 19.40 -31.29 -4.53
N GLU A 355 19.83 -32.53 -4.75
CA GLU A 355 20.06 -33.07 -6.08
C GLU A 355 18.75 -33.19 -6.88
N PHE A 356 17.66 -33.60 -6.25
CA PHE A 356 16.34 -33.60 -6.89
C PHE A 356 15.96 -32.21 -7.41
N PHE A 357 16.00 -31.18 -6.56
CA PHE A 357 15.64 -29.82 -7.01
C PHE A 357 16.58 -29.31 -8.11
N VAL A 358 17.87 -29.62 -8.05
CA VAL A 358 18.80 -29.27 -9.12
C VAL A 358 18.41 -29.95 -10.43
N ASN A 359 18.16 -31.25 -10.40
CA ASN A 359 17.80 -32.03 -11.58
C ASN A 359 16.49 -31.54 -12.19
N GLU A 360 15.51 -31.14 -11.37
CA GLU A 360 14.25 -30.57 -11.83
C GLU A 360 14.43 -29.29 -12.66
N PHE A 361 15.40 -28.44 -12.33
CA PHE A 361 15.70 -27.24 -13.12
C PHE A 361 16.53 -27.56 -14.37
N LEU A 362 17.46 -28.53 -14.29
CA LEU A 362 18.29 -28.93 -15.43
C LEU A 362 17.46 -29.59 -16.55
N LYS A 363 16.46 -30.41 -16.19
CA LYS A 363 15.55 -31.08 -17.15
C LYS A 363 14.80 -30.12 -18.09
N VAL A 364 14.66 -28.86 -17.68
CA VAL A 364 13.90 -27.84 -18.42
C VAL A 364 14.69 -27.24 -19.59
N ASN A 365 16.01 -27.39 -19.60
CA ASN A 365 16.87 -26.84 -20.63
C ASN A 365 16.70 -27.58 -21.96
N LYS A 366 16.24 -26.87 -23.00
CA LYS A 366 16.07 -27.42 -24.35
C LYS A 366 17.26 -27.18 -25.27
N TYR A 367 18.18 -26.30 -24.88
CA TYR A 367 19.34 -25.94 -25.69
C TYR A 367 20.62 -26.61 -25.15
N PRO A 368 21.60 -26.96 -26.01
CA PRO A 368 22.85 -27.59 -25.59
C PRO A 368 23.82 -26.56 -24.96
N LYS A 369 23.33 -25.76 -24.01
CA LYS A 369 24.14 -24.81 -23.24
C LYS A 369 24.45 -25.37 -21.85
N HIS A 370 25.63 -25.03 -21.36
CA HIS A 370 26.09 -25.46 -20.05
C HIS A 370 25.44 -24.62 -18.94
N ILE A 371 24.89 -25.29 -17.93
CA ILE A 371 24.31 -24.66 -16.73
C ILE A 371 25.18 -25.03 -15.53
N TYR A 372 25.84 -24.05 -14.94
CA TYR A 372 26.68 -24.24 -13.76
C TYR A 372 25.82 -24.20 -12.50
N ARG A 373 25.90 -25.21 -11.65
CA ARG A 373 25.08 -25.32 -10.43
C ARG A 373 25.90 -25.04 -9.18
N HIS A 374 25.36 -24.21 -8.28
CA HIS A 374 25.94 -23.99 -6.96
C HIS A 374 24.86 -23.99 -5.88
N LEU A 375 25.13 -24.70 -4.79
CA LEU A 375 24.37 -24.65 -3.55
C LEU A 375 24.93 -23.50 -2.70
N THR A 376 24.07 -22.57 -2.27
CA THR A 376 24.49 -21.30 -1.66
C THR A 376 23.68 -20.97 -0.40
N ALA A 377 24.37 -20.43 0.60
CA ALA A 377 23.80 -19.63 1.66
C ALA A 377 24.32 -18.20 1.46
N ALA A 378 23.51 -17.31 0.86
CA ALA A 378 23.93 -15.94 0.57
C ALA A 378 24.32 -15.12 1.81
N THR A 379 23.97 -15.59 3.01
CA THR A 379 24.37 -15.02 4.30
C THR A 379 25.80 -15.40 4.71
N ASP A 380 26.40 -16.44 4.13
CA ASP A 380 27.76 -16.89 4.41
C ASP A 380 28.77 -16.26 3.43
N THR A 381 29.53 -15.30 3.95
CA THR A 381 30.54 -14.56 3.16
C THR A 381 31.69 -15.45 2.67
N GLN A 382 32.10 -16.47 3.42
CA GLN A 382 33.21 -17.34 3.03
C GLN A 382 32.81 -18.28 1.90
N GLN A 383 31.62 -18.88 2.00
CA GLN A 383 31.08 -19.73 0.96
C GLN A 383 30.87 -18.95 -0.34
N ILE A 384 30.26 -17.76 -0.25
CA ILE A 384 30.01 -16.92 -1.43
C ILE A 384 31.31 -16.49 -2.10
N LYS A 385 32.36 -16.17 -1.34
CA LYS A 385 33.68 -15.85 -1.92
C LYS A 385 34.21 -16.98 -2.80
N GLY A 386 34.24 -18.22 -2.30
CA GLY A 386 34.71 -19.37 -3.08
C GLY A 386 33.86 -19.66 -4.31
N ILE A 387 32.54 -19.45 -4.22
CA ILE A 387 31.62 -19.63 -5.35
C ILE A 387 31.82 -18.54 -6.41
N LEU A 388 32.06 -17.30 -6.00
CA LEU A 388 32.32 -16.20 -6.92
C LEU A 388 33.65 -16.35 -7.65
N ASP A 389 34.68 -16.89 -7.00
CA ASP A 389 35.95 -17.23 -7.66
C ASP A 389 35.76 -18.31 -8.75
N ALA A 390 34.90 -19.32 -8.49
CA ALA A 390 34.54 -20.32 -9.50
C ALA A 390 33.74 -19.72 -10.66
N VAL A 391 32.80 -18.82 -10.38
CA VAL A 391 32.04 -18.07 -11.38
C VAL A 391 32.95 -17.19 -12.23
N GLN A 392 33.95 -16.54 -11.62
CA GLN A 392 34.97 -15.77 -12.32
C GLN A 392 35.75 -16.65 -13.29
N ALA A 393 36.21 -17.84 -12.87
CA ALA A 393 36.91 -18.77 -13.74
C ALA A 393 36.07 -19.17 -14.97
N ILE A 394 34.78 -19.45 -14.78
CA ILE A 394 33.83 -19.76 -15.86
C ILE A 394 33.70 -18.60 -16.84
N ILE A 395 33.51 -17.38 -16.34
CA ILE A 395 33.33 -16.20 -17.18
C ILE A 395 34.61 -15.90 -17.97
N VAL A 396 35.78 -16.01 -17.35
CA VAL A 396 37.07 -15.82 -18.02
C VAL A 396 37.29 -16.89 -19.09
N GLN A 397 36.97 -18.16 -18.80
CA GLN A 397 37.06 -19.24 -19.78
C GLN A 397 36.14 -19.02 -20.99
N SER A 398 34.90 -18.54 -20.76
CA SER A 398 33.96 -18.22 -21.84
C SER A 398 34.40 -17.06 -22.75
N LYS A 399 35.37 -16.26 -22.31
CA LYS A 399 35.92 -15.12 -23.07
C LYS A 399 37.23 -15.46 -23.81
N SER A 400 37.78 -16.66 -23.63
CA SER A 400 39.03 -17.05 -24.32
C SER A 400 38.80 -17.28 -25.82
N PRO A 401 39.70 -16.81 -26.71
CA PRO A 401 39.55 -16.93 -28.18
C PRO A 401 39.45 -18.38 -28.71
N ASP A 402 39.86 -19.37 -27.91
CA ASP A 402 39.94 -20.78 -28.33
C ASP A 402 38.59 -21.52 -28.27
N HIS A 403 37.51 -20.86 -27.82
CA HIS A 403 36.16 -21.42 -27.85
C HIS A 403 35.38 -20.93 -29.08
N ILE A 404 35.81 -21.41 -30.25
CA ILE A 404 35.16 -21.18 -31.54
C ILE A 404 33.79 -21.88 -31.52
N TRP A 405 32.71 -21.11 -31.40
CA TRP A 405 31.46 -21.49 -32.02
C TRP A 405 31.51 -20.96 -33.46
N ILE A 406 31.34 -21.87 -34.42
CA ILE A 406 31.31 -21.55 -35.85
C ILE A 406 30.27 -20.44 -36.06
N ASP A 407 30.75 -19.27 -36.48
CA ASP A 407 29.93 -18.13 -36.89
C ASP A 407 29.28 -18.44 -38.24
N ASP A 408 28.07 -19.01 -38.18
CA ASP A 408 27.03 -18.78 -39.19
C ASP A 408 25.92 -17.97 -38.49
N ASP A 409 25.44 -16.91 -39.15
CA ASP A 409 24.35 -15.96 -38.74
C ASP A 409 24.72 -14.63 -38.04
N THR A 410 25.86 -14.01 -38.35
CA THR A 410 26.19 -12.65 -37.87
C THR A 410 25.32 -11.53 -38.48
N SER A 411 24.65 -11.77 -39.62
CA SER A 411 23.79 -10.77 -40.28
C SER A 411 22.45 -10.55 -39.58
N GLU A 412 21.80 -11.62 -39.11
CA GLU A 412 20.43 -11.54 -38.56
C GLU A 412 20.43 -10.97 -37.14
N ALA A 413 21.44 -11.33 -36.34
CA ALA A 413 21.68 -10.80 -35.00
C ALA A 413 22.05 -9.31 -35.01
N ALA A 414 22.85 -8.86 -35.99
CA ALA A 414 23.21 -7.44 -36.13
C ALA A 414 22.01 -6.58 -36.56
N LEU A 415 21.15 -7.10 -37.44
CA LEU A 415 19.91 -6.43 -37.84
C LEU A 415 18.91 -6.34 -36.69
N THR A 416 18.76 -7.40 -35.89
CA THR A 416 17.92 -7.38 -34.68
C THR A 416 18.47 -6.43 -33.62
N ASN A 417 19.78 -6.39 -33.38
CA ASN A 417 20.39 -5.44 -32.45
C ASN A 417 20.21 -3.97 -32.88
N THR A 418 20.33 -3.68 -34.18
CA THR A 418 20.09 -2.31 -34.70
C THR A 418 18.62 -1.88 -34.51
N GLU A 419 17.68 -2.79 -34.73
CA GLU A 419 16.25 -2.51 -34.51
C GLU A 419 15.93 -2.37 -33.01
N ILE A 420 16.59 -3.14 -32.15
CA ILE A 420 16.47 -3.03 -30.68
C ILE A 420 17.07 -1.71 -30.19
N GLU A 421 18.25 -1.29 -30.66
CA GLU A 421 18.85 0.01 -30.32
C GLU A 421 17.95 1.18 -30.74
N LYS A 422 17.35 1.07 -31.92
CA LYS A 422 16.37 2.03 -32.43
C LYS A 422 15.12 2.05 -31.54
N GLN A 423 14.64 0.89 -31.10
CA GLN A 423 13.52 0.77 -30.17
C GLN A 423 13.87 1.33 -28.78
N ILE A 424 15.05 1.07 -28.24
CA ILE A 424 15.52 1.60 -26.94
C ILE A 424 15.70 3.12 -27.01
N SER A 425 16.27 3.64 -28.10
CA SER A 425 16.40 5.09 -28.33
C SER A 425 15.02 5.76 -28.40
N LYS A 426 14.06 5.08 -29.05
CA LYS A 426 12.66 5.51 -29.08
C LYS A 426 12.02 5.47 -27.70
N ASP A 427 12.15 4.37 -26.96
CA ASP A 427 11.61 4.19 -25.61
C ASP A 427 12.23 5.18 -24.61
N ARG A 428 13.54 5.48 -24.72
CA ARG A 428 14.23 6.50 -23.91
C ARG A 428 13.73 7.90 -24.21
N LYS A 429 13.50 8.22 -25.49
CA LYS A 429 12.88 9.49 -25.91
C LYS A 429 11.42 9.57 -25.44
N GLU A 430 10.70 8.46 -25.39
CA GLU A 430 9.34 8.39 -24.83
C GLU A 430 9.34 8.53 -23.31
N LEU A 431 10.32 7.95 -22.60
CA LEU A 431 10.52 8.12 -21.15
C LEU A 431 10.88 9.56 -20.78
N GLN A 432 11.72 10.24 -21.57
CA GLN A 432 12.02 11.67 -21.38
C GLN A 432 10.79 12.57 -21.59
N LYS A 433 9.77 12.07 -22.30
CA LYS A 433 8.48 12.77 -22.48
C LYS A 433 7.47 12.40 -21.40
N GLN A 434 7.80 11.55 -20.44
CA GLN A 434 6.89 11.17 -19.36
C GLN A 434 7.03 12.09 -18.16
N VAL A 435 5.89 12.58 -17.67
CA VAL A 435 5.79 13.37 -16.46
C VAL A 435 5.08 12.52 -15.41
N LYS A 436 5.76 12.23 -14.30
CA LYS A 436 5.19 11.43 -13.21
C LYS A 436 4.65 12.35 -12.11
N LEU A 437 3.34 12.27 -11.87
CA LEU A 437 2.66 12.98 -10.80
C LEU A 437 2.14 12.01 -9.75
N LEU A 438 2.30 12.39 -8.48
CA LEU A 438 1.80 11.61 -7.36
C LEU A 438 0.67 12.38 -6.66
N LEU A 439 -0.49 11.76 -6.51
CA LEU A 439 -1.66 12.35 -5.87
C LEU A 439 -1.82 11.81 -4.44
N LEU A 440 -1.49 12.63 -3.44
CA LEU A 440 -1.52 12.28 -2.03
C LEU A 440 -2.57 13.07 -1.25
N GLY A 441 -2.88 12.62 -0.03
CA GLY A 441 -3.84 13.26 0.86
C GLY A 441 -4.62 12.27 1.71
N ALA A 442 -5.18 12.76 2.82
CA ALA A 442 -5.99 11.97 3.74
C ALA A 442 -7.22 11.32 3.07
N GLY A 443 -7.92 10.43 3.79
CA GLY A 443 -9.14 9.81 3.30
C GLY A 443 -10.19 10.87 2.93
N GLU A 444 -10.95 10.63 1.85
CA GLU A 444 -12.11 11.45 1.47
C GLU A 444 -11.85 12.93 1.14
N THR A 445 -10.59 13.31 0.90
CA THR A 445 -10.25 14.69 0.53
C THR A 445 -10.63 15.06 -0.91
N GLY A 446 -11.00 14.08 -1.74
CA GLY A 446 -11.42 14.27 -3.14
C GLY A 446 -10.33 14.00 -4.19
N LYS A 447 -9.26 13.26 -3.84
CA LYS A 447 -8.21 12.81 -4.77
C LYS A 447 -8.76 12.18 -6.05
N SER A 448 -9.56 11.12 -5.93
CA SER A 448 -10.09 10.43 -7.10
C SER A 448 -11.04 11.31 -7.93
N THR A 449 -11.72 12.30 -7.32
CA THR A 449 -12.51 13.31 -8.05
C THR A 449 -11.60 14.23 -8.89
N ILE A 450 -10.48 14.69 -8.32
CA ILE A 450 -9.48 15.46 -9.07
C ILE A 450 -8.88 14.63 -10.21
N LEU A 451 -8.61 13.34 -9.97
CA LEU A 451 -8.14 12.44 -11.03
C LEU A 451 -9.17 12.28 -12.16
N LYS A 452 -10.47 12.13 -11.82
CA LYS A 452 -11.56 12.12 -12.80
C LYS A 452 -11.61 13.43 -13.59
N GLN A 453 -11.37 14.58 -12.95
CA GLN A 453 -11.27 15.88 -13.63
C GLN A 453 -10.09 15.94 -14.61
N PHE A 454 -8.91 15.43 -14.23
CA PHE A 454 -7.79 15.31 -15.17
C PHE A 454 -8.16 14.49 -16.40
N ARG A 455 -8.88 13.37 -16.21
CA ARG A 455 -9.35 12.52 -17.32
C ARG A 455 -10.41 13.19 -18.19
N LEU A 456 -11.30 14.01 -17.62
CA LEU A 456 -12.30 14.77 -18.38
C LEU A 456 -11.68 15.93 -19.17
N ILE A 457 -10.73 16.65 -18.59
CA ILE A 457 -10.17 17.87 -19.17
C ILE A 457 -9.07 17.56 -20.19
N TYR A 458 -8.21 16.57 -19.90
CA TYR A 458 -7.03 16.27 -20.73
C TYR A 458 -7.01 14.84 -21.30
N GLY A 459 -7.91 13.96 -20.85
CA GLY A 459 -8.03 12.61 -21.37
C GLY A 459 -9.14 12.46 -22.40
N SER A 460 -9.47 11.21 -22.74
CA SER A 460 -10.59 10.86 -23.64
C SER A 460 -11.96 10.93 -22.97
N GLY A 461 -12.06 11.47 -21.74
CA GLY A 461 -13.26 11.46 -20.92
C GLY A 461 -13.72 10.05 -20.55
N PHE A 462 -15.03 9.93 -20.26
CA PHE A 462 -15.71 8.66 -20.00
C PHE A 462 -16.75 8.44 -21.11
N THR A 463 -16.42 7.68 -22.16
CA THR A 463 -17.36 7.41 -23.26
C THR A 463 -17.94 6.01 -23.20
N GLN A 464 -17.13 4.96 -23.13
CA GLN A 464 -17.60 3.56 -23.04
C GLN A 464 -17.80 3.04 -21.60
N GLU A 465 -17.22 3.70 -20.60
CA GLU A 465 -17.22 3.24 -19.20
C GLU A 465 -18.36 3.84 -18.36
N LYS A 466 -19.17 4.77 -18.91
CA LYS A 466 -20.22 5.48 -18.15
C LYS A 466 -21.23 4.53 -17.50
N SER A 467 -21.60 3.46 -18.21
CA SER A 467 -22.51 2.42 -17.71
C SER A 467 -21.99 1.72 -16.46
N GLN A 468 -20.67 1.62 -16.27
CA GLN A 468 -20.05 0.96 -15.12
C GLN A 468 -20.26 1.76 -13.81
N PHE A 469 -20.59 3.05 -13.90
CA PHE A 469 -20.84 3.90 -12.74
C PHE A 469 -22.27 3.78 -12.19
N ARG A 470 -23.20 3.15 -12.92
CA ARG A 470 -24.59 2.97 -12.45
C ARG A 470 -24.66 2.22 -11.12
N CYS A 471 -23.98 1.08 -11.02
CA CYS A 471 -23.99 0.26 -9.81
C CYS A 471 -23.37 0.99 -8.60
N PRO A 472 -22.19 1.64 -8.71
CA PRO A 472 -21.66 2.49 -7.65
C PRO A 472 -22.58 3.65 -7.21
N ILE A 473 -23.32 4.27 -8.13
CA ILE A 473 -24.30 5.32 -7.82
C ILE A 473 -25.43 4.75 -6.98
N VAL A 474 -26.06 3.67 -7.44
CA VAL A 474 -27.15 2.98 -6.74
C VAL A 474 -26.72 2.52 -5.36
N PHE A 475 -25.53 1.92 -5.27
CA PHE A 475 -24.94 1.53 -3.99
C PHE A 475 -24.74 2.72 -3.05
N GLY A 476 -24.23 3.84 -3.57
CA GLY A 476 -24.02 5.07 -2.82
C GLY A 476 -25.31 5.66 -2.25
N ILE A 477 -26.40 5.65 -3.03
CA ILE A 477 -27.73 6.09 -2.60
C ILE A 477 -28.23 5.21 -1.44
N SER A 478 -28.23 3.89 -1.63
CA SER A 478 -28.71 2.93 -0.63
C SER A 478 -27.89 2.99 0.66
N ALA A 479 -26.57 3.09 0.55
CA ALA A 479 -25.68 3.22 1.70
C ALA A 479 -25.92 4.55 2.46
N SER A 480 -26.14 5.65 1.72
CA SER A 480 -26.41 6.96 2.32
C SER A 480 -27.77 6.97 3.04
N ALA A 481 -28.81 6.40 2.44
CA ALA A 481 -30.14 6.29 3.05
C ALA A 481 -30.10 5.47 4.36
N LYS A 482 -29.42 4.33 4.35
CA LYS A 482 -29.17 3.52 5.56
C LYS A 482 -28.40 4.27 6.63
N THR A 483 -27.39 5.04 6.22
CA THR A 483 -26.59 5.84 7.13
C THR A 483 -27.45 6.92 7.81
N LEU A 484 -28.34 7.58 7.07
CA LEU A 484 -29.29 8.54 7.62
C LEU A 484 -30.24 7.90 8.63
N VAL A 485 -30.84 6.75 8.31
CA VAL A 485 -31.72 6.01 9.25
C VAL A 485 -30.99 5.64 10.54
N LYS A 486 -29.73 5.19 10.42
CA LYS A 486 -28.88 4.89 11.59
C LYS A 486 -28.58 6.15 12.39
N ALA A 487 -28.23 7.24 11.72
CA ALA A 487 -27.92 8.52 12.35
C ALA A 487 -29.12 9.12 13.09
N MET A 488 -30.33 9.05 12.52
CA MET A 488 -31.58 9.45 13.19
C MET A 488 -31.73 8.76 14.54
N SER A 489 -31.44 7.45 14.59
CA SER A 489 -31.50 6.66 15.82
C SER A 489 -30.38 7.03 16.80
N GLN A 490 -29.15 7.26 16.31
CA GLN A 490 -27.99 7.60 17.13
C GLN A 490 -28.06 9.01 17.74
N LEU A 491 -28.62 9.97 16.99
CA LEU A 491 -28.77 11.36 17.42
C LEU A 491 -30.11 11.62 18.12
N HIS A 492 -30.95 10.58 18.28
CA HIS A 492 -32.30 10.67 18.85
C HIS A 492 -33.14 11.76 18.19
N ILE A 493 -33.21 11.77 16.85
CA ILE A 493 -34.02 12.71 16.08
C ILE A 493 -35.29 11.98 15.64
N PRO A 494 -36.48 12.46 16.02
CA PRO A 494 -37.71 11.80 15.62
C PRO A 494 -38.11 12.23 14.21
N TYR A 495 -38.70 11.31 13.46
CA TYR A 495 -39.24 11.58 12.13
C TYR A 495 -40.45 12.52 12.21
N GLY A 496 -40.62 13.38 11.20
CA GLY A 496 -41.65 14.43 11.17
C GLY A 496 -41.36 15.64 12.07
N PHE A 497 -40.14 15.73 12.62
CA PHE A 497 -39.70 16.89 13.40
C PHE A 497 -39.39 18.09 12.48
N ASP A 498 -39.93 19.26 12.79
CA ASP A 498 -39.63 20.51 12.07
C ASP A 498 -38.94 21.51 13.03
N PRO A 499 -37.65 21.86 12.79
CA PRO A 499 -36.94 22.87 13.57
C PRO A 499 -37.64 24.23 13.63
N SER A 500 -38.40 24.58 12.58
CA SER A 500 -39.10 25.87 12.47
C SER A 500 -40.21 26.03 13.51
N SER A 501 -40.78 24.91 13.98
CA SER A 501 -41.81 24.89 15.02
C SER A 501 -41.32 25.40 16.38
N ILE A 502 -40.04 25.20 16.69
CA ILE A 502 -39.40 25.68 17.93
C ILE A 502 -39.00 27.15 17.81
N ILE A 503 -38.43 27.55 16.67
CA ILE A 503 -38.03 28.94 16.40
C ILE A 503 -39.26 29.87 16.51
N THR A 504 -40.42 29.41 16.02
CA THR A 504 -41.68 30.17 16.10
C THR A 504 -42.25 30.22 17.53
N ALA A 505 -41.98 29.20 18.37
CA ALA A 505 -42.47 29.13 19.74
C ALA A 505 -41.57 29.84 20.77
N HIS A 506 -40.30 30.16 20.46
CA HIS A 506 -39.33 30.75 21.39
C HIS A 506 -38.85 32.16 21.00
N LEU A 507 -39.50 32.80 20.02
CA LEU A 507 -39.25 34.20 19.66
C LEU A 507 -39.43 35.25 20.80
N PRO A 508 -40.12 35.00 21.94
CA PRO A 508 -40.14 35.97 23.04
C PRO A 508 -39.07 35.80 24.15
N GLU A 509 -38.28 34.71 24.19
CA GLU A 509 -37.43 34.41 25.37
C GLU A 509 -35.92 34.56 25.15
N LEU A 510 -35.47 34.79 23.91
CA LEU A 510 -34.05 35.00 23.61
C LEU A 510 -33.49 36.34 24.13
N ASP A 511 -34.35 37.33 24.44
CA ASP A 511 -33.95 38.61 25.04
C ASP A 511 -33.76 38.54 26.57
N ALA A 512 -34.18 37.47 27.24
CA ALA A 512 -34.14 37.37 28.71
C ALA A 512 -32.86 36.73 29.29
N ILE A 513 -32.11 35.97 28.47
CA ILE A 513 -31.00 35.11 28.94
C ILE A 513 -29.66 35.86 29.08
N GLN A 514 -29.58 37.16 28.76
CA GLN A 514 -28.39 37.97 29.09
C GLN A 514 -28.29 38.37 30.57
N SER A 515 -29.27 38.02 31.43
CA SER A 515 -29.35 38.59 32.78
C SER A 515 -29.10 37.62 33.96
N ILE A 516 -28.81 36.34 33.75
CA ILE A 516 -28.65 35.39 34.87
C ILE A 516 -27.36 34.58 34.71
N SER A 517 -26.26 35.15 35.20
CA SER A 517 -25.01 34.43 35.48
C SER A 517 -24.57 34.71 36.92
N SER A 518 -25.10 33.94 37.87
CA SER A 518 -24.49 33.74 39.19
C SER A 518 -25.33 32.77 40.05
N SER A 519 -24.83 31.56 40.31
CA SER A 519 -24.71 30.93 41.65
C SER A 519 -24.69 29.40 41.58
N ASP A 520 -23.69 28.82 42.28
CA ASP A 520 -23.40 27.41 42.52
C ASP A 520 -24.51 26.59 43.22
N THR A 521 -24.54 25.26 43.01
CA THR A 521 -24.15 24.20 43.99
C THR A 521 -24.77 22.82 43.67
N GLY A 522 -24.02 21.74 43.91
CA GLY A 522 -24.57 20.47 44.44
C GLY A 522 -24.39 19.17 43.64
N ASP A 523 -23.49 18.30 44.11
CA ASP A 523 -23.20 16.93 43.66
C ASP A 523 -24.36 15.92 43.74
N THR A 524 -24.47 15.00 42.78
CA THR A 524 -24.86 13.60 43.05
C THR A 524 -24.33 12.64 41.97
N GLN A 525 -23.76 11.52 42.42
CA GLN A 525 -23.15 10.46 41.61
C GLN A 525 -24.19 9.67 40.79
N VAL A 526 -24.03 9.66 39.46
CA VAL A 526 -24.67 8.70 38.55
C VAL A 526 -23.62 8.20 37.54
N SER A 527 -23.48 6.87 37.52
CA SER A 527 -22.71 5.96 36.64
C SER A 527 -21.95 6.52 35.43
N ASN A 528 -20.65 6.18 35.39
CA ASN A 528 -19.62 6.49 34.37
C ASN A 528 -19.84 5.86 32.97
N HIS A 529 -21.07 5.80 32.45
CA HIS A 529 -21.35 5.39 31.06
C HIS A 529 -21.88 6.53 30.17
N ILE A 530 -21.98 7.75 30.72
CA ILE A 530 -22.51 8.95 30.05
C ILE A 530 -21.39 9.94 29.64
N VAL A 531 -20.14 9.70 30.04
CA VAL A 531 -19.03 10.66 29.87
C VAL A 531 -18.56 10.80 28.41
N HIS A 532 -18.95 9.90 27.50
CA HIS A 532 -18.57 10.00 26.07
C HIS A 532 -19.59 10.72 25.16
N GLN A 533 -20.76 11.14 25.68
CA GLN A 533 -21.78 11.87 24.89
C GLN A 533 -21.87 13.37 25.19
N GLN A 534 -21.10 13.90 26.14
CA GLN A 534 -21.09 15.34 26.49
C GLN A 534 -20.05 16.15 25.69
N LYS A 535 -20.10 16.07 24.37
CA LYS A 535 -19.52 17.08 23.45
C LYS A 535 -20.58 17.73 22.54
N CYS A 536 -21.86 17.66 22.92
CA CYS A 536 -22.90 18.49 22.31
C CYS A 536 -23.03 19.79 23.11
N SER A 537 -22.09 20.72 22.91
CA SER A 537 -22.13 22.04 23.54
C SER A 537 -23.10 22.97 22.80
N ARG A 538 -24.01 23.61 23.55
CA ARG A 538 -24.80 24.81 23.21
C ARG A 538 -26.06 24.71 22.33
N ASP A 539 -26.34 23.60 21.65
CA ASP A 539 -27.55 23.53 20.81
C ASP A 539 -28.79 23.10 21.63
N GLU A 540 -29.57 24.09 22.10
CA GLU A 540 -30.82 23.87 22.85
C GLU A 540 -31.86 23.09 22.03
N ILE A 541 -31.85 23.26 20.70
CA ILE A 541 -32.74 22.54 19.79
C ILE A 541 -32.38 21.06 19.79
N ALA A 542 -31.10 20.71 19.74
CA ALA A 542 -30.66 19.31 19.80
C ALA A 542 -31.06 18.60 21.11
N LYS A 543 -31.01 19.30 22.25
CA LYS A 543 -31.49 18.77 23.54
C LYS A 543 -33.00 18.55 23.56
N HIS A 544 -33.76 19.53 23.08
CA HIS A 544 -35.20 19.44 22.99
C HIS A 544 -35.64 18.28 22.09
N VAL A 545 -35.00 18.13 20.93
CA VAL A 545 -35.24 17.05 19.97
C VAL A 545 -34.98 15.67 20.57
N ALA A 546 -33.86 15.50 21.29
CA ALA A 546 -33.55 14.23 21.96
C ALA A 546 -34.58 13.89 23.03
N ASN A 547 -35.05 14.88 23.80
CA ASN A 547 -36.12 14.67 24.80
C ASN A 547 -37.46 14.29 24.15
N LEU A 548 -37.83 14.93 23.03
CA LEU A 548 -39.02 14.55 22.26
C LEU A 548 -38.94 13.11 21.78
N TYR A 549 -37.80 12.68 21.25
CA TYR A 549 -37.58 11.30 20.81
C TYR A 549 -37.73 10.29 21.94
N VAL A 550 -37.18 10.57 23.13
CA VAL A 550 -37.32 9.71 24.32
C VAL A 550 -38.77 9.65 24.80
N THR A 551 -39.51 10.75 24.72
CA THR A 551 -40.87 10.87 25.26
C THR A 551 -41.94 10.29 24.33
N LEU A 552 -41.83 10.55 23.02
CA LEU A 552 -42.85 10.22 22.02
C LEU A 552 -42.42 9.08 21.09
N GLY A 553 -41.16 8.65 21.18
CA GLY A 553 -40.60 7.63 20.31
C GLY A 553 -40.14 8.18 18.95
N PRO A 554 -39.73 7.28 18.03
CA PRO A 554 -39.07 7.67 16.80
C PRO A 554 -39.98 8.34 15.77
N PHE A 555 -41.30 8.16 15.82
CA PHE A 555 -42.25 8.71 14.84
C PHE A 555 -43.24 9.65 15.51
N LEU A 556 -43.19 10.93 15.18
CA LEU A 556 -44.15 11.91 15.69
C LEU A 556 -45.52 11.78 14.99
N PRO A 557 -46.61 12.29 15.59
CA PRO A 557 -47.92 12.35 14.93
C PRO A 557 -47.93 13.16 13.63
N SER A 558 -47.00 14.10 13.48
CA SER A 558 -46.77 14.88 12.26
C SER A 558 -46.04 14.10 11.16
N SER A 559 -45.47 12.93 11.47
CA SER A 559 -44.74 12.12 10.50
C SER A 559 -45.68 11.44 9.51
N ASN A 560 -45.18 11.22 8.29
CA ASN A 560 -45.97 10.56 7.25
C ASN A 560 -46.26 9.10 7.64
N ALA A 561 -47.52 8.66 7.59
CA ALA A 561 -47.94 7.31 7.98
C ALA A 561 -47.24 6.18 7.19
N LYS A 562 -46.71 6.46 5.99
CA LYS A 562 -45.95 5.50 5.17
C LYS A 562 -44.47 5.41 5.55
N LEU A 563 -43.96 6.34 6.36
CA LEU A 563 -42.55 6.47 6.69
C LEU A 563 -42.00 5.30 7.54
N PRO A 564 -42.73 4.73 8.52
CA PRO A 564 -42.24 3.56 9.25
C PRO A 564 -41.95 2.36 8.34
N SER A 565 -42.86 2.06 7.40
CA SER A 565 -42.66 1.00 6.41
C SER A 565 -41.48 1.30 5.47
N ALA A 566 -41.35 2.55 5.01
CA ALA A 566 -40.20 2.97 4.20
C ALA A 566 -38.86 2.80 4.94
N VAL A 567 -38.82 3.13 6.24
CA VAL A 567 -37.62 2.97 7.09
C VAL A 567 -37.25 1.50 7.24
N GLU A 568 -38.22 0.59 7.38
CA GLU A 568 -37.97 -0.86 7.41
C GLU A 568 -37.41 -1.36 6.08
N THR A 569 -37.99 -0.94 4.95
CA THR A 569 -37.50 -1.25 3.60
C THR A 569 -36.04 -0.80 3.40
N ILE A 570 -35.67 0.39 3.88
CA ILE A 570 -34.30 0.91 3.79
C ILE A 570 -33.34 0.10 4.68
N LYS A 571 -33.77 -0.29 5.90
CA LYS A 571 -32.97 -1.16 6.79
C LYS A 571 -32.68 -2.51 6.12
N SER A 572 -33.63 -3.06 5.37
CA SER A 572 -33.47 -4.33 4.68
C SER A 572 -32.65 -4.29 3.38
N PHE A 573 -32.18 -3.13 2.90
CA PHE A 573 -31.36 -3.08 1.68
C PHE A 573 -30.11 -3.96 1.81
N ASP A 574 -29.83 -4.83 0.86
CA ASP A 574 -28.59 -5.60 0.91
C ASP A 574 -27.42 -4.72 0.39
N THR A 575 -26.53 -4.32 1.30
CA THR A 575 -25.33 -3.51 1.01
C THR A 575 -24.19 -4.34 0.41
N THR A 576 -24.41 -5.61 0.05
CA THR A 576 -23.41 -6.46 -0.62
C THR A 576 -23.68 -6.66 -2.12
N LEU A 577 -24.82 -6.17 -2.62
CA LEU A 577 -25.27 -6.30 -4.03
C LEU A 577 -24.43 -5.54 -5.07
N GLY A 578 -23.46 -4.70 -4.65
CA GLY A 578 -22.65 -3.83 -5.51
C GLY A 578 -21.75 -4.53 -6.55
N PHE A 579 -21.81 -5.86 -6.66
CA PHE A 579 -21.04 -6.64 -7.63
C PHE A 579 -21.87 -7.26 -8.76
N ARG A 580 -23.20 -7.07 -8.79
CA ARG A 580 -24.04 -7.54 -9.91
C ARG A 580 -24.12 -6.46 -11.00
N HIS A 581 -23.79 -6.81 -12.24
CA HIS A 581 -23.68 -5.88 -13.39
C HIS A 581 -25.00 -5.19 -13.82
N TYR A 582 -26.12 -5.37 -13.12
CA TYR A 582 -27.45 -4.88 -13.51
C TYR A 582 -28.34 -4.46 -12.31
N ALA A 583 -27.79 -3.95 -11.21
CA ALA A 583 -28.62 -3.51 -10.08
C ALA A 583 -29.31 -2.17 -10.39
N SER A 584 -30.61 -2.19 -10.71
CA SER A 584 -31.52 -1.05 -10.57
C SER A 584 -32.05 -0.98 -9.12
N LEU A 585 -32.41 0.23 -8.66
CA LEU A 585 -33.24 0.35 -7.45
C LEU A 585 -34.64 -0.17 -7.79
N THR A 586 -35.24 -0.99 -6.93
CA THR A 586 -36.65 -1.33 -7.07
C THR A 586 -37.51 -0.09 -6.86
N ASP A 587 -38.68 -0.01 -7.49
CA ASP A 587 -39.62 1.12 -7.31
C ASP A 587 -39.96 1.35 -5.83
N GLU A 588 -40.12 0.25 -5.08
CA GLU A 588 -40.36 0.27 -3.63
C GLU A 588 -39.20 0.91 -2.85
N ALA A 589 -37.95 0.58 -3.21
CA ALA A 589 -36.76 1.14 -2.58
C ALA A 589 -36.56 2.62 -2.94
N ALA A 590 -36.80 2.97 -4.20
CA ALA A 590 -36.80 4.32 -4.71
C ALA A 590 -37.79 5.23 -3.97
N ASP A 591 -39.03 4.79 -3.84
CA ASP A 591 -40.08 5.54 -3.15
C ASP A 591 -39.83 5.65 -1.64
N ALA A 592 -39.26 4.60 -1.03
CA ALA A 592 -38.82 4.67 0.36
C ALA A 592 -37.73 5.75 0.57
N VAL A 593 -36.75 5.84 -0.32
CA VAL A 593 -35.69 6.87 -0.25
C VAL A 593 -36.26 8.27 -0.49
N LYS A 594 -37.19 8.45 -1.45
CA LYS A 594 -37.88 9.74 -1.67
C LYS A 594 -38.66 10.18 -0.43
N LEU A 595 -39.42 9.27 0.17
CA LEU A 595 -40.18 9.53 1.39
C LEU A 595 -39.27 9.89 2.57
N LEU A 596 -38.15 9.16 2.72
CA LEU A 596 -37.16 9.44 3.75
C LEU A 596 -36.54 10.84 3.56
N TRP A 597 -36.11 11.18 2.34
CA TRP A 597 -35.45 12.45 2.08
C TRP A 597 -36.39 13.66 2.19
N ALA A 598 -37.68 13.48 1.91
CA ALA A 598 -38.69 14.53 2.08
C ALA A 598 -39.03 14.83 3.55
N ASP A 599 -38.65 13.96 4.50
CA ASP A 599 -38.95 14.15 5.92
C ASP A 599 -38.14 15.29 6.53
N THR A 600 -38.82 16.19 7.25
CA THR A 600 -38.20 17.37 7.88
C THR A 600 -37.21 17.00 8.99
N GLY A 601 -37.45 15.88 9.70
CA GLY A 601 -36.54 15.37 10.72
C GLY A 601 -35.24 14.83 10.09
N VAL A 602 -35.35 14.16 8.94
CA VAL A 602 -34.20 13.72 8.15
C VAL A 602 -33.41 14.91 7.59
N GLN A 603 -34.09 15.96 7.10
CA GLN A 603 -33.42 17.20 6.68
C GLN A 603 -32.68 17.86 7.84
N TYR A 604 -33.26 17.91 9.03
CA TYR A 604 -32.57 18.37 10.24
C TYR A 604 -31.36 17.50 10.58
N CYS A 605 -31.49 16.16 10.52
CA CYS A 605 -30.38 15.23 10.70
C CYS A 605 -29.24 15.47 9.69
N TRP A 606 -29.56 15.80 8.44
CA TRP A 606 -28.58 16.16 7.42
C TRP A 606 -27.78 17.44 7.77
N THR A 607 -28.38 18.41 8.46
CA THR A 607 -27.64 19.60 8.95
C THR A 607 -26.58 19.24 10.01
N ARG A 608 -26.77 18.10 10.69
CA ARG A 608 -25.88 17.54 11.72
C ARG A 608 -24.95 16.44 11.19
N ARG A 609 -24.81 16.31 9.87
CA ARG A 609 -23.97 15.31 9.19
C ARG A 609 -22.47 15.35 9.54
N SER A 610 -21.99 16.35 10.27
CA SER A 610 -20.64 16.36 10.83
C SER A 610 -20.46 15.38 11.99
N GLU A 611 -21.54 14.99 12.65
CA GLU A 611 -21.55 14.13 13.84
C GLU A 611 -21.56 12.63 13.51
N PHE A 612 -21.76 12.28 12.24
CA PHE A 612 -21.76 10.89 11.76
C PHE A 612 -21.14 10.77 10.38
N HIS A 613 -20.81 9.55 9.97
CA HIS A 613 -20.07 9.32 8.73
C HIS A 613 -20.99 9.12 7.53
N ILE A 614 -21.29 10.19 6.80
CA ILE A 614 -22.01 10.15 5.51
C ILE A 614 -21.22 10.85 4.41
N THR A 615 -21.45 10.47 3.16
CA THR A 615 -20.82 11.12 2.00
C THR A 615 -21.44 12.48 1.72
N ASP A 616 -20.61 13.50 1.52
CA ASP A 616 -21.06 14.88 1.19
C ASP A 616 -21.92 14.93 -0.09
N THR A 617 -21.75 13.98 -1.00
CA THR A 617 -22.50 13.90 -2.27
C THR A 617 -23.86 13.21 -2.15
N ALA A 618 -24.26 12.75 -0.96
CA ALA A 618 -25.55 12.08 -0.77
C ALA A 618 -26.73 12.96 -1.19
N ALA A 619 -26.72 14.25 -0.80
CA ALA A 619 -27.77 15.20 -1.18
C ALA A 619 -27.88 15.39 -2.71
N TYR A 620 -26.77 15.35 -3.45
CA TYR A 620 -26.79 15.47 -4.91
C TYR A 620 -27.64 14.37 -5.56
N PHE A 621 -27.48 13.13 -5.11
CA PHE A 621 -28.25 12.00 -5.64
C PHE A 621 -29.69 11.97 -5.09
N MET A 622 -29.87 12.26 -3.80
CA MET A 622 -31.19 12.21 -3.16
C MET A 622 -32.15 13.33 -3.63
N ASN A 623 -31.62 14.47 -4.07
CA ASN A 623 -32.43 15.57 -4.61
C ASN A 623 -33.03 15.24 -6.00
N ASP A 624 -32.36 14.40 -6.79
CA ASP A 624 -32.79 14.01 -8.14
C ASP A 624 -33.08 12.50 -8.23
N MET A 625 -33.72 11.96 -7.18
CA MET A 625 -34.06 10.54 -7.13
C MET A 625 -34.94 10.12 -8.31
N ALA A 626 -35.83 10.99 -8.80
CA ALA A 626 -36.69 10.67 -9.93
C ALA A 626 -35.90 10.21 -11.16
N ARG A 627 -34.77 10.87 -11.46
CA ARG A 627 -33.89 10.48 -12.55
C ARG A 627 -33.14 9.18 -12.28
N PHE A 628 -32.60 8.97 -11.08
CA PHE A 628 -31.82 7.76 -10.77
C PHE A 628 -32.66 6.50 -10.57
N CYS A 629 -33.99 6.62 -10.51
CA CYS A 629 -34.93 5.50 -10.47
C CYS A 629 -35.29 4.99 -11.87
N ASP A 630 -35.07 5.78 -12.92
CA ASP A 630 -35.39 5.40 -14.29
C ASP A 630 -34.44 4.30 -14.78
N GLU A 631 -34.96 3.14 -15.21
CA GLU A 631 -34.12 2.04 -15.69
C GLU A 631 -33.23 2.47 -16.87
N GLU A 632 -33.64 3.46 -17.66
CA GLU A 632 -32.91 3.96 -18.83
C GLU A 632 -32.02 5.19 -18.53
N PHE A 633 -31.83 5.59 -17.27
CA PHE A 633 -31.10 6.83 -16.97
C PHE A 633 -29.65 6.83 -17.50
N GLU A 634 -29.27 7.86 -18.24
CA GLU A 634 -27.89 8.01 -18.71
C GLU A 634 -27.01 8.65 -17.63
N VAL A 635 -25.84 8.06 -17.38
CA VAL A 635 -24.86 8.59 -16.43
C VAL A 635 -24.15 9.79 -17.05
N THR A 636 -24.25 10.94 -16.38
CA THR A 636 -23.55 12.17 -16.78
C THR A 636 -22.16 12.26 -16.17
N ASP A 637 -21.31 13.14 -16.72
CA ASP A 637 -19.98 13.40 -16.16
C ASP A 637 -20.06 13.93 -14.72
N GLN A 638 -21.12 14.70 -14.39
CA GLN A 638 -21.35 15.21 -13.05
C GLN A 638 -21.66 14.09 -12.05
N ASP A 639 -22.42 13.08 -12.47
CA ASP A 639 -22.70 11.90 -11.64
C ASP A 639 -21.41 11.14 -11.35
N ILE A 640 -20.55 10.96 -12.36
CA ILE A 640 -19.25 10.29 -12.22
C ILE A 640 -18.36 11.04 -11.22
N LEU A 641 -18.34 12.37 -11.26
CA LEU A 641 -17.58 13.20 -10.32
C LEU A 641 -18.08 13.08 -8.87
N ASN A 642 -19.40 12.99 -8.69
CA ASN A 642 -20.05 12.85 -7.39
C ASN A 642 -20.09 11.41 -6.85
N THR A 643 -19.84 10.42 -7.72
CA THR A 643 -19.83 9.00 -7.36
C THR A 643 -18.58 8.66 -6.55
N ARG A 644 -18.78 8.06 -5.38
CA ARG A 644 -17.70 7.57 -4.52
C ARG A 644 -17.37 6.12 -4.84
N ILE A 645 -16.09 5.88 -5.18
CA ILE A 645 -15.50 4.54 -5.26
C ILE A 645 -14.31 4.53 -4.29
N ILE A 646 -14.25 3.54 -3.41
CA ILE A 646 -13.17 3.45 -2.41
C ILE A 646 -11.88 3.00 -3.09
N THR A 647 -10.86 3.84 -3.04
CA THR A 647 -9.53 3.53 -3.57
C THR A 647 -8.76 2.63 -2.60
N THR A 648 -8.79 1.32 -2.84
CA THR A 648 -8.04 0.30 -2.06
C THR A 648 -6.72 -0.10 -2.72
N ASN A 649 -6.54 0.18 -4.01
CA ASN A 649 -5.32 -0.12 -4.76
C ASN A 649 -4.75 1.15 -5.40
N VAL A 650 -3.46 1.12 -5.72
CA VAL A 650 -2.84 2.22 -6.47
C VAL A 650 -3.19 2.10 -7.94
N THR A 651 -3.79 3.14 -8.49
CA THR A 651 -4.17 3.20 -9.90
C THR A 651 -3.27 4.19 -10.64
N GLU A 652 -2.82 3.80 -11.82
CA GLU A 652 -2.05 4.67 -12.71
C GLU A 652 -2.97 5.12 -13.86
N THR A 653 -3.18 6.43 -13.97
CA THR A 653 -3.91 7.02 -15.09
C THR A 653 -2.93 7.72 -16.02
N ARG A 654 -3.09 7.47 -17.33
CA ARG A 654 -2.26 8.09 -18.37
C ARG A 654 -3.12 9.00 -19.23
N PHE A 655 -2.62 10.19 -19.51
CA PHE A 655 -3.20 11.07 -20.52
C PHE A 655 -2.09 11.83 -21.22
N GLN A 656 -2.30 12.08 -22.52
CA GLN A 656 -1.36 12.80 -23.33
C GLN A 656 -1.74 14.28 -23.36
N VAL A 657 -0.78 15.15 -23.03
CA VAL A 657 -0.94 16.60 -23.11
C VAL A 657 0.18 17.13 -23.98
N GLU A 658 -0.17 17.63 -25.16
CA GLU A 658 0.80 18.00 -26.20
C GLU A 658 1.74 16.83 -26.54
N SER A 659 3.04 17.03 -26.37
CA SER A 659 4.09 16.02 -26.60
C SER A 659 4.46 15.23 -25.35
N LEU A 660 3.87 15.52 -24.19
CA LEU A 660 4.19 14.89 -22.92
C LEU A 660 3.11 13.88 -22.51
N ILE A 661 3.54 12.78 -21.88
CA ILE A 661 2.68 11.74 -21.35
C ILE A 661 2.64 11.91 -19.83
N PHE A 662 1.50 12.36 -19.31
CA PHE A 662 1.30 12.50 -17.88
C PHE A 662 0.88 11.14 -17.30
N ARG A 663 1.59 10.71 -16.26
CA ARG A 663 1.33 9.50 -15.49
C ARG A 663 0.98 9.90 -14.07
N VAL A 664 -0.30 9.86 -13.75
CA VAL A 664 -0.80 10.26 -12.43
C VAL A 664 -1.11 9.01 -11.62
N PHE A 665 -0.51 8.89 -10.45
CA PHE A 665 -0.72 7.79 -9.52
C PHE A 665 -1.68 8.22 -8.41
N ASP A 666 -2.87 7.63 -8.34
CA ASP A 666 -3.83 7.80 -7.24
C ASP A 666 -3.65 6.67 -6.23
N VAL A 667 -3.37 7.06 -4.98
CA VAL A 667 -3.12 6.12 -3.88
C VAL A 667 -4.20 6.27 -2.82
N GLY A 668 -4.58 5.16 -2.17
CA GLY A 668 -5.53 5.16 -1.07
C GLY A 668 -5.07 6.09 0.07
N GLY A 669 -5.99 6.94 0.55
CA GLY A 669 -5.69 7.96 1.58
C GLY A 669 -5.96 7.54 3.02
N GLN A 670 -6.61 6.39 3.25
CA GLN A 670 -6.91 5.84 4.57
C GLN A 670 -5.63 5.34 5.25
N ARG A 671 -5.53 5.35 6.59
CA ARG A 671 -4.26 5.02 7.30
C ARG A 671 -3.72 3.65 6.89
N GLY A 672 -4.58 2.64 6.78
CA GLY A 672 -4.21 1.28 6.37
C GLY A 672 -3.61 1.15 4.95
N GLU A 673 -3.87 2.13 4.08
CA GLU A 673 -3.41 2.13 2.69
C GLU A 673 -2.09 2.91 2.49
N ARG A 674 -1.72 3.78 3.44
CA ARG A 674 -0.54 4.66 3.35
C ARG A 674 0.78 3.89 3.28
N ARG A 675 0.83 2.66 3.81
CA ARG A 675 1.98 1.75 3.68
C ARG A 675 2.40 1.49 2.23
N LYS A 676 1.48 1.67 1.26
CA LYS A 676 1.73 1.49 -0.17
C LYS A 676 2.36 2.72 -0.83
N TRP A 677 2.44 3.87 -0.17
CA TRP A 677 2.88 5.13 -0.79
C TRP A 677 4.36 5.14 -1.15
N ALA A 678 5.21 4.65 -0.24
CA ALA A 678 6.66 4.74 -0.35
C ALA A 678 7.21 4.16 -1.66
N GLN A 679 6.59 3.10 -2.19
CA GLN A 679 7.03 2.45 -3.44
C GLN A 679 6.85 3.32 -4.70
N TYR A 680 6.16 4.46 -4.60
CA TYR A 680 5.91 5.39 -5.71
C TYR A 680 6.64 6.73 -5.59
N PHE A 681 7.42 6.96 -4.53
CA PHE A 681 8.02 8.27 -4.24
C PHE A 681 9.22 8.62 -5.15
N GLU A 682 9.79 7.65 -5.86
CA GLU A 682 10.95 7.89 -6.71
C GLU A 682 10.59 8.50 -8.07
N ASP A 683 11.45 9.37 -8.61
CA ASP A 683 11.32 10.06 -9.91
C ASP A 683 9.99 10.82 -10.10
N VAL A 684 9.45 11.39 -9.03
CA VAL A 684 8.23 12.19 -9.08
C VAL A 684 8.57 13.61 -9.58
N SER A 685 7.97 14.01 -10.69
CA SER A 685 8.15 15.35 -11.28
C SER A 685 7.50 16.43 -10.40
N ALA A 686 6.30 16.17 -9.90
CA ALA A 686 5.62 17.04 -8.94
C ALA A 686 4.63 16.24 -8.08
N LEU A 687 4.41 16.69 -6.85
CA LEU A 687 3.48 16.08 -5.90
C LEU A 687 2.24 16.95 -5.78
N ILE A 688 1.06 16.36 -5.93
CA ILE A 688 -0.22 17.04 -5.67
C ILE A 688 -0.77 16.50 -4.35
N TYR A 689 -0.83 17.35 -3.34
CA TYR A 689 -1.45 17.03 -2.05
C TYR A 689 -2.86 17.61 -1.99
N VAL A 690 -3.84 16.80 -1.60
CA VAL A 690 -5.26 17.20 -1.52
C VAL A 690 -5.72 17.16 -0.07
N ALA A 691 -6.10 18.32 0.47
CA ALA A 691 -6.77 18.48 1.76
C ALA A 691 -8.23 18.90 1.53
N ALA A 692 -9.15 18.54 2.42
CA ALA A 692 -10.55 18.97 2.33
C ALA A 692 -10.88 19.98 3.44
N LEU A 693 -11.22 21.21 3.06
CA LEU A 693 -11.56 22.27 4.00
C LEU A 693 -12.92 22.06 4.67
N GLY A 694 -13.88 21.46 3.95
CA GLY A 694 -15.22 21.16 4.49
C GLY A 694 -15.25 20.14 5.63
N GLN A 695 -14.09 19.66 6.10
CA GLN A 695 -13.96 18.70 7.21
C GLN A 695 -13.44 19.35 8.51
N PHE A 696 -13.39 20.69 8.58
CA PHE A 696 -12.88 21.43 9.75
C PHE A 696 -13.67 21.15 11.05
N ASP A 697 -14.92 20.71 10.92
CA ASP A 697 -15.85 20.38 12.00
C ASP A 697 -15.98 18.87 12.25
N GLN A 698 -15.09 18.05 11.68
CA GLN A 698 -15.16 16.58 11.74
C GLN A 698 -13.95 15.95 12.44
N MET A 699 -14.20 14.84 13.15
CA MET A 699 -13.17 14.00 13.75
C MET A 699 -12.79 12.80 12.84
N CYS A 700 -11.61 12.25 13.07
CA CYS A 700 -11.12 11.05 12.42
C CYS A 700 -11.87 9.81 12.93
N VAL A 701 -12.43 9.01 12.03
CA VAL A 701 -13.19 7.78 12.37
C VAL A 701 -12.32 6.72 13.04
N GLU A 702 -11.01 6.77 12.81
CA GLU A 702 -10.05 5.76 13.30
C GLU A 702 -9.72 5.96 14.79
N ASP A 703 -9.90 7.16 15.36
CA ASP A 703 -9.53 7.47 16.75
C ASP A 703 -10.52 8.38 17.50
N ASP A 704 -11.58 8.87 16.84
CA ASP A 704 -12.63 9.76 17.34
C ASP A 704 -12.16 10.99 18.15
N SER A 705 -10.88 11.34 18.05
CA SER A 705 -10.22 12.35 18.90
C SER A 705 -9.46 13.39 18.10
N THR A 706 -8.93 13.02 16.94
CA THR A 706 -8.18 13.93 16.08
C THR A 706 -9.10 14.64 15.09
N ASN A 707 -9.02 15.97 14.99
CA ASN A 707 -9.72 16.72 13.94
C ASN A 707 -9.15 16.38 12.55
N ARG A 708 -10.02 16.18 11.55
CA ARG A 708 -9.61 15.75 10.21
C ARG A 708 -8.68 16.73 9.47
N VAL A 709 -8.89 18.03 9.64
CA VAL A 709 -7.99 19.03 9.02
C VAL A 709 -6.62 19.00 9.70
N MET A 710 -6.58 18.80 11.03
CA MET A 710 -5.32 18.62 11.77
C MET A 710 -4.59 17.35 11.37
N GLU A 711 -5.30 16.23 11.22
CA GLU A 711 -4.73 14.98 10.70
C GLU A 711 -4.10 15.18 9.31
N SER A 712 -4.81 15.91 8.42
CA SER A 712 -4.27 16.26 7.11
C SER A 712 -3.04 17.16 7.18
N ILE A 713 -2.97 18.09 8.15
CA ILE A 713 -1.77 18.93 8.39
C ILE A 713 -0.60 18.07 8.86
N HIS A 714 -0.82 17.16 9.82
CA HIS A 714 0.22 16.25 10.30
C HIS A 714 0.75 15.34 9.20
N LEU A 715 -0.15 14.79 8.38
CA LEU A 715 0.21 13.96 7.23
C LEU A 715 1.01 14.76 6.20
N PHE A 716 0.60 16.00 5.91
CA PHE A 716 1.34 16.91 5.05
C PHE A 716 2.72 17.26 5.62
N ALA A 717 2.84 17.46 6.93
CA ALA A 717 4.11 17.72 7.60
C ALA A 717 5.10 16.55 7.37
N SER A 718 4.62 15.30 7.50
CA SER A 718 5.43 14.10 7.25
C SER A 718 5.88 13.97 5.80
N ILE A 719 5.00 14.30 4.83
CA ILE A 719 5.36 14.26 3.39
C ILE A 719 6.32 15.39 3.04
N SER A 720 5.99 16.63 3.42
CA SER A 720 6.78 17.81 3.07
C SER A 720 8.16 17.79 3.72
N SER A 721 8.30 17.18 4.90
CA SER A 721 9.58 16.98 5.60
C SER A 721 10.43 15.84 5.04
N ASN A 722 9.86 14.96 4.20
CA ASN A 722 10.58 13.80 3.68
C ASN A 722 11.75 14.21 2.77
N PRO A 723 12.99 13.71 3.01
CA PRO A 723 14.16 14.04 2.20
C PRO A 723 14.00 13.72 0.70
N ILE A 724 13.23 12.68 0.36
CA ILE A 724 12.98 12.29 -1.04
C ILE A 724 12.35 13.45 -1.82
N PHE A 725 11.52 14.25 -1.16
CA PHE A 725 10.81 15.37 -1.79
C PHE A 725 11.50 16.72 -1.56
N LYS A 726 12.76 16.76 -1.11
CA LYS A 726 13.45 18.01 -0.75
C LYS A 726 13.43 19.05 -1.88
N GLN A 727 13.64 18.62 -3.12
CA GLN A 727 13.64 19.47 -4.32
C GLN A 727 12.36 19.33 -5.18
N THR A 728 11.47 18.39 -4.84
CA THR A 728 10.25 18.15 -5.62
C THR A 728 9.22 19.24 -5.33
N PRO A 729 8.66 19.90 -6.36
CA PRO A 729 7.60 20.89 -6.16
C PRO A 729 6.33 20.24 -5.61
N ILE A 730 5.70 20.91 -4.65
CA ILE A 730 4.46 20.46 -4.01
C ILE A 730 3.33 21.42 -4.38
N ILE A 731 2.25 20.87 -4.91
CA ILE A 731 1.02 21.58 -5.23
C ILE A 731 -0.04 21.17 -4.21
N LEU A 732 -0.50 22.11 -3.38
CA LEU A 732 -1.53 21.91 -2.39
C LEU A 732 -2.89 22.33 -2.94
N PHE A 733 -3.82 21.38 -3.01
CA PHE A 733 -5.24 21.61 -3.30
C PHE A 733 -6.05 21.58 -2.01
N MET A 734 -6.61 22.73 -1.68
CA MET A 734 -7.54 22.93 -0.58
C MET A 734 -8.96 22.76 -1.14
N ASN A 735 -9.41 21.51 -1.15
CA ASN A 735 -10.59 21.05 -1.86
C ASN A 735 -11.88 21.17 -1.03
N LYS A 736 -13.03 20.98 -1.69
CA LYS A 736 -14.39 21.07 -1.12
C LYS A 736 -14.72 22.46 -0.57
N THR A 737 -14.32 23.50 -1.30
CA THR A 737 -14.59 24.89 -0.92
C THR A 737 -16.08 25.22 -0.91
N ASP A 738 -16.88 24.52 -1.71
CA ASP A 738 -18.33 24.57 -1.75
C ASP A 738 -18.95 24.11 -0.42
N VAL A 739 -18.57 22.91 0.06
CA VAL A 739 -19.03 22.40 1.35
C VAL A 739 -18.51 23.27 2.51
N PHE A 740 -17.30 23.81 2.36
CA PHE A 740 -16.74 24.74 3.34
C PHE A 740 -17.55 26.04 3.42
N GLU A 741 -17.86 26.67 2.27
CA GLU A 741 -18.68 27.88 2.19
C GLU A 741 -20.09 27.66 2.75
N GLU A 742 -20.73 26.54 2.44
CA GLU A 742 -22.03 26.14 3.01
C GLU A 742 -21.97 26.07 4.55
N LYS A 743 -20.95 25.39 5.10
CA LYS A 743 -20.82 25.20 6.55
C LYS A 743 -20.47 26.47 7.31
N LEU A 744 -19.75 27.42 6.69
CA LEU A 744 -19.45 28.70 7.34
C LEU A 744 -20.70 29.55 7.61
N ALA A 745 -21.83 29.26 6.94
CA ALA A 745 -23.09 29.94 7.21
C ALA A 745 -23.69 29.57 8.58
N SER A 746 -23.44 28.36 9.07
CA SER A 746 -24.04 27.84 10.31
C SER A 746 -23.04 27.44 11.39
N ARG A 747 -21.74 27.31 11.06
CA ARG A 747 -20.69 26.89 11.99
C ARG A 747 -19.49 27.83 11.96
N ASN A 748 -18.95 28.13 13.14
CA ASN A 748 -17.83 29.05 13.27
C ASN A 748 -16.50 28.30 13.41
N VAL A 749 -15.50 28.66 12.62
CA VAL A 749 -14.18 28.02 12.65
C VAL A 749 -13.49 28.18 14.01
N SER A 750 -13.74 29.29 14.71
CA SER A 750 -13.14 29.55 16.04
C SER A 750 -13.57 28.55 17.12
N GLU A 751 -14.67 27.83 16.93
CA GLU A 751 -15.14 26.80 17.87
C GLU A 751 -14.26 25.54 17.82
N PHE A 752 -13.71 25.23 16.64
CA PHE A 752 -12.88 24.05 16.41
C PHE A 752 -11.38 24.39 16.42
N PHE A 753 -11.04 25.64 16.11
CA PHE A 753 -9.69 26.18 16.06
C PHE A 753 -9.62 27.47 16.90
N PRO A 754 -9.39 27.38 18.22
CA PRO A 754 -9.43 28.54 19.12
C PRO A 754 -8.40 29.63 18.80
N ASP A 755 -7.35 29.28 18.05
CA ASP A 755 -6.30 30.17 17.57
C ASP A 755 -6.66 30.94 16.28
N PHE A 756 -7.86 30.69 15.73
CA PHE A 756 -8.40 31.47 14.63
C PHE A 756 -9.00 32.78 15.13
N ALA A 757 -8.36 33.89 14.81
CA ALA A 757 -8.79 35.25 15.18
C ALA A 757 -9.47 36.04 14.03
N GLY A 758 -9.74 35.39 12.89
CA GLY A 758 -10.34 36.02 11.71
C GLY A 758 -11.86 35.99 11.69
N LYS A 759 -12.47 36.65 10.70
CA LYS A 759 -13.90 36.54 10.40
C LYS A 759 -14.22 35.19 9.78
N ASN A 760 -15.43 34.67 10.05
CA ASN A 760 -15.92 33.40 9.53
C ASN A 760 -16.28 33.45 8.03
N THR A 761 -15.32 33.81 7.19
CA THR A 761 -15.45 33.94 5.73
C THR A 761 -14.51 32.96 5.03
N VAL A 762 -14.88 32.49 3.83
CA VAL A 762 -14.05 31.55 3.04
C VAL A 762 -12.64 32.08 2.84
N LYS A 763 -12.50 33.40 2.64
CA LYS A 763 -11.21 34.05 2.40
C LYS A 763 -10.32 34.06 3.66
N GLU A 764 -10.83 34.54 4.79
CA GLU A 764 -10.03 34.65 6.01
C GLU A 764 -9.75 33.28 6.64
N ALA A 765 -10.76 32.41 6.74
CA ALA A 765 -10.59 31.06 7.26
C ALA A 765 -9.76 30.17 6.30
N GLY A 766 -9.94 30.33 4.98
CA GLY A 766 -9.10 29.66 3.98
C GLY A 766 -7.63 30.07 4.12
N ASN A 767 -7.35 31.37 4.27
CA ASN A 767 -5.99 31.88 4.50
C ASN A 767 -5.39 31.37 5.81
N PHE A 768 -6.19 31.25 6.88
CA PHE A 768 -5.74 30.66 8.14
C PHE A 768 -5.26 29.21 7.94
N PHE A 769 -6.06 28.36 7.30
CA PHE A 769 -5.64 26.98 7.03
C PHE A 769 -4.44 26.93 6.08
N LEU A 770 -4.40 27.76 5.04
CA LEU A 770 -3.23 27.86 4.16
C LEU A 770 -1.95 28.19 4.96
N ALA A 771 -2.00 29.15 5.88
CA ALA A 771 -0.87 29.49 6.74
C ALA A 771 -0.44 28.30 7.61
N LYS A 772 -1.39 27.53 8.18
CA LYS A 772 -1.08 26.31 8.94
C LYS A 772 -0.34 25.26 8.14
N PHE A 773 -0.73 25.02 6.89
CA PHE A 773 -0.02 24.09 5.99
C PHE A 773 1.38 24.60 5.60
N LEU A 774 1.57 25.91 5.45
CA LEU A 774 2.89 26.49 5.17
C LEU A 774 3.84 26.40 6.37
N MET A 775 3.34 26.62 7.58
CA MET A 775 4.15 26.60 8.81
C MET A 775 4.80 25.25 9.09
N VAL A 776 4.22 24.14 8.61
CA VAL A 776 4.79 22.80 8.82
C VAL A 776 5.87 22.42 7.79
N ASN A 777 6.11 23.26 6.79
CA ASN A 777 7.15 23.01 5.79
C ASN A 777 8.55 23.24 6.37
N LYS A 778 9.38 22.19 6.43
CA LYS A 778 10.77 22.27 6.89
C LYS A 778 11.76 22.80 5.85
N TYR A 779 11.39 22.87 4.57
CA TYR A 779 12.28 23.30 3.48
C TYR A 779 11.76 24.58 2.82
N PRO A 780 12.15 25.78 3.28
CA PRO A 780 11.61 27.05 2.79
C PRO A 780 11.93 27.32 1.31
N GLU A 781 13.05 26.77 0.81
CA GLU A 781 13.47 26.85 -0.61
C GLU A 781 12.61 25.96 -1.55
N LYS A 782 11.75 25.09 -1.01
CA LYS A 782 10.93 24.15 -1.81
C LYS A 782 9.79 24.90 -2.51
N PRO A 783 9.61 24.76 -3.83
CA PRO A 783 8.48 25.36 -4.53
C PRO A 783 7.15 24.79 -4.02
N MET A 784 6.33 25.64 -3.42
CA MET A 784 4.98 25.31 -2.96
C MET A 784 3.95 26.18 -3.67
N TYR A 785 2.96 25.53 -4.30
CA TYR A 785 1.86 26.20 -4.98
C TYR A 785 0.55 25.80 -4.32
N MET A 786 -0.33 26.75 -4.04
CA MET A 786 -1.52 26.49 -3.24
C MET A 786 -2.76 27.01 -3.96
N TYR A 787 -3.82 26.21 -4.01
CA TYR A 787 -5.05 26.56 -4.68
C TYR A 787 -6.26 26.12 -3.86
N LEU A 788 -7.24 27.02 -3.74
CA LEU A 788 -8.58 26.68 -3.28
C LEU A 788 -9.33 26.05 -4.45
N THR A 789 -9.84 24.82 -4.28
CA THR A 789 -10.42 24.03 -5.36
C THR A 789 -11.80 23.49 -5.02
N CYS A 790 -12.63 23.36 -6.05
CA CYS A 790 -13.90 22.63 -5.98
C CYS A 790 -13.85 21.57 -7.10
N ALA A 791 -13.48 20.33 -6.74
CA ALA A 791 -13.27 19.27 -7.71
C ALA A 791 -14.55 18.81 -8.42
N THR A 792 -15.72 19.12 -7.87
CA THR A 792 -17.04 18.87 -8.48
C THR A 792 -17.41 19.91 -9.53
N ASN A 793 -16.74 21.09 -9.55
CA ASN A 793 -16.98 22.16 -10.51
C ASN A 793 -15.88 22.22 -11.57
N THR A 794 -16.19 21.69 -12.76
CA THR A 794 -15.25 21.59 -13.89
C THR A 794 -14.70 22.96 -14.35
N ALA A 795 -15.51 24.02 -14.32
CA ALA A 795 -15.05 25.35 -14.74
C ALA A 795 -14.02 25.95 -13.77
N LYS A 796 -14.28 25.85 -12.46
CA LYS A 796 -13.35 26.34 -11.42
C LYS A 796 -12.03 25.57 -11.46
N ILE A 797 -12.07 24.24 -11.49
CA ILE A 797 -10.85 23.42 -11.44
C ILE A 797 -10.04 23.48 -12.74
N ARG A 798 -10.65 23.69 -13.91
CA ARG A 798 -9.93 23.80 -15.19
C ARG A 798 -8.86 24.89 -15.17
N SER A 799 -9.19 26.08 -14.68
CA SER A 799 -8.25 27.21 -14.58
C SER A 799 -7.03 26.89 -13.69
N VAL A 800 -7.28 26.18 -12.57
CA VAL A 800 -6.24 25.73 -11.65
C VAL A 800 -5.34 24.69 -12.31
N LEU A 801 -5.94 23.70 -12.98
CA LEU A 801 -5.17 22.64 -13.66
C LEU A 801 -4.34 23.17 -14.83
N GLU A 802 -4.84 24.17 -15.57
CA GLU A 802 -4.04 24.85 -16.61
C GLU A 802 -2.82 25.56 -16.02
N THR A 803 -2.96 26.17 -14.85
CA THR A 803 -1.85 26.81 -14.14
C THR A 803 -0.84 25.78 -13.63
N VAL A 804 -1.34 24.70 -13.03
CA VAL A 804 -0.53 23.56 -12.59
C VAL A 804 0.23 22.92 -13.74
N ARG A 805 -0.42 22.75 -14.89
CA ARG A 805 0.21 22.29 -16.12
C ARG A 805 1.37 23.18 -16.53
N LYS A 806 1.19 24.51 -16.54
CA LYS A 806 2.28 25.46 -16.87
C LYS A 806 3.45 25.39 -15.89
N ILE A 807 3.17 25.12 -14.61
CA ILE A 807 4.21 24.94 -13.58
C ILE A 807 5.01 23.66 -13.81
N ILE A 808 4.33 22.57 -14.19
CA ILE A 808 4.97 21.26 -14.37
C ILE A 808 5.76 21.16 -15.68
N ILE A 809 5.37 21.92 -16.71
CA ILE A 809 6.04 21.93 -18.03
C ILE A 809 7.24 22.91 -18.06
N LYS A 810 7.31 23.85 -17.12
CA LYS A 810 8.50 24.70 -16.92
C LYS A 810 9.65 23.89 -16.35
#